data_AF-S2WEE4-F1
#
_entry.id   AF-S2WEE4-F1
#
_cell.length_a   1.000
_cell.length_b   1.000
_cell.length_c   1.000
_cell.angle_alpha   90.00
_cell.angle_beta   90.00
_cell.angle_gamma   90.00
#
_symmetry.space_group_name_H-M   'P 1'
#
loop_
_entity.id
_entity.type
_entity.pdbx_description
1 polymer ?
#
loop_
_entity_poly.entity_id
_entity_poly.type
_entity_poly.pdbx_seq_one_letter_code
_entity_poly.pdbx_strand_id
1 'polypeptide(L)'
;MGSSHFTARRAVAAAAVAAVGFSALAGGAASAENTTYRTANGPENCVIFDAQGNVIPPKPGDCAQFGKAGQGRSNAKARNVILIIGDGMGQSEITAARNYLKGASGRFEGIDELTSEGMYTHHSVNKNGSFNYVTDSAASGTAWATGTKTYNGAIGVDLAGKPVQNLIEQAKNAGLRTGNVTTSDIQDATPAVMGAHSTSRSYYAPSGKSKPAKGADLRENGGLGSISEQIVDTRADVTLGGGAKYFDAMVTTASGNTNPFLEGAAKYNTRWEANKSVLENARANDFQVVTTADELAGITKANQDSPVLGLFAPSNMTTAYKSSRAKVGGAKADPLTCEKQDIGTQPELVDMTRKAIELLDDPSAEKGFFLQIESASIDKRDHASDACGQIGETDRLDQATKVALDFAKKDGQTLVVVTADHSHTAQIVSDGDDHVGPVTRLATADGSPMSILYGTTKVAEDGTNAGSQQHTGAQLRVAAYGPGEENVLGQTDQTDLFYTIGNALSLNAEASTAASDAKLAKPVAGGAKMAIAVDENGKVTVPAPGDFAQYGKDGEQRSDAKAKNVVLFIGDGMGDSEITSARNYLYGANGRLPGIDNLEYTGSYTHFSIDRDGAINYVTDSAASGTAWATGTKTYNGAIGVDLAQKPQENLLEKAKRAGLKTGNITTSEVQDATPAVMGAHVTSRSHYAPSGNAKPAKGSDLRENGGMGSISEQLVDTRADVTMGGGAKYFDAEVQVSGTWGETTRWTAGKSVLENARDNDFQIVTTAEQMAALTEANQDKPVLGLFTPGNMPRMFNESVPTPGKPENYETCTINPKRTADVPTLAAMTQKSMDLLKNDAGFFLQVEAASIDKADHGADACGQIGELDDLDQAVAVAQRWAKENGEPTLILVTADHAHTSQIVGVGSTTSGVNTILKTVDGDYMQMSYNTAASNEVARGGQGHTGAQLRIAASGPGAENVIGRTDQTDLHYTVANALGLDKESQPVVNQFVKEGAKPDPSAEPSVDPSADPSVNPTPEPGKDPSGDPTADPSTPATPSDNGNTFYVSNNWTATVAQAVFSFGRAGDDVLVGDWNGDGKDSFAVRRGNTFYVSDTLRGGKAPIEFSYGKAGDTVLVGDWDGDGKDTFAVQRGNTFYVANSLKSGDADEVISYGRYGDTPLVGDWDGDGKDTFAVRRGNVIFVKNAIVSGNADTEFSYGKAKDEIFTGDFDGNGTDTFAVRRGNALLVKNSLNAGPADLTLHYGRVADELFVGDWDGNGTDTPAVRR
;
A
#
# COMPACT_ATOMS: atom_id res chain seq x y z
N MET A 1 -66.12 38.19 -1.28
CA MET A 1 -65.82 38.65 -2.65
C MET A 1 -64.35 39.05 -2.69
N GLY A 2 -63.58 38.58 -3.68
CA GLY A 2 -62.31 39.19 -4.10
C GLY A 2 -60.99 38.64 -3.56
N SER A 3 -60.53 37.52 -4.16
CA SER A 3 -59.17 37.22 -4.65
C SER A 3 -57.86 37.74 -3.99
N SER A 4 -57.00 36.76 -3.71
CA SER A 4 -55.55 36.65 -4.03
C SER A 4 -54.46 36.94 -2.98
N HIS A 5 -53.54 35.96 -2.95
CA HIS A 5 -52.12 35.92 -2.53
C HIS A 5 -51.67 35.73 -1.06
N PHE A 6 -51.16 34.51 -0.87
CA PHE A 6 -50.15 33.94 0.03
C PHE A 6 -49.26 34.89 0.87
N THR A 7 -49.40 34.71 2.19
CA THR A 7 -48.39 34.50 3.25
C THR A 7 -47.02 35.18 3.18
N ALA A 8 -46.83 36.07 4.15
CA ALA A 8 -45.54 36.46 4.71
C ALA A 8 -45.13 35.54 5.88
N ARG A 9 -43.84 35.21 6.00
CA ARG A 9 -43.09 35.28 7.27
C ARG A 9 -41.56 35.16 7.07
N ARG A 10 -40.92 36.32 7.27
CA ARG A 10 -39.62 36.61 7.93
C ARG A 10 -38.36 35.83 7.51
N ALA A 11 -37.52 36.55 6.78
CA ALA A 11 -36.08 36.35 6.61
C ALA A 11 -35.28 37.20 7.62
N VAL A 12 -34.14 36.66 8.09
CA VAL A 12 -32.95 37.38 8.57
C VAL A 12 -31.77 36.59 7.98
N ALA A 13 -31.32 36.94 6.77
CA ALA A 13 -30.18 37.80 6.46
C ALA A 13 -28.89 36.98 6.19
N ALA A 14 -28.66 36.69 4.91
CA ALA A 14 -27.34 36.44 4.35
C ALA A 14 -27.19 37.42 3.17
N ALA A 15 -26.32 38.40 3.30
CA ALA A 15 -26.04 39.37 2.25
C ALA A 15 -24.82 38.90 1.45
N ALA A 16 -25.05 38.54 0.19
CA ALA A 16 -24.02 38.50 -0.84
C ALA A 16 -23.83 39.91 -1.43
N VAL A 17 -22.59 40.29 -1.72
CA VAL A 17 -22.28 41.39 -2.64
C VAL A 17 -21.28 40.88 -3.66
N ALA A 18 -21.72 40.80 -4.91
CA ALA A 18 -20.86 40.78 -6.09
C ALA A 18 -20.69 42.22 -6.60
N ALA A 19 -19.47 42.62 -6.94
CA ALA A 19 -19.22 43.77 -7.82
C ALA A 19 -17.92 43.56 -8.61
N VAL A 20 -18.04 43.73 -9.93
CA VAL A 20 -17.02 43.64 -10.97
C VAL A 20 -16.08 44.85 -10.91
N GLY A 21 -14.78 44.64 -11.11
CA GLY A 21 -13.79 45.71 -11.33
C GLY A 21 -12.46 45.17 -11.85
N PHE A 22 -12.24 45.27 -13.16
CA PHE A 22 -10.94 45.08 -13.82
C PHE A 22 -9.98 46.22 -13.42
N SER A 23 -8.79 45.90 -12.89
CA SER A 23 -7.55 46.70 -12.99
C SER A 23 -6.36 45.89 -12.47
N ALA A 24 -5.25 45.96 -13.20
CA ALA A 24 -4.09 45.09 -13.10
C ALA A 24 -3.02 45.52 -12.05
N LEU A 25 -2.11 44.56 -11.80
CA LEU A 25 -0.69 44.65 -11.39
C LEU A 25 -0.31 44.53 -9.89
N ALA A 26 0.52 43.49 -9.71
CA ALA A 26 1.69 43.37 -8.83
C ALA A 26 1.52 42.77 -7.42
N GLY A 27 2.09 41.55 -7.28
CA GLY A 27 2.92 41.15 -6.14
C GLY A 27 2.21 40.98 -4.79
N GLY A 28 1.79 39.76 -4.47
CA GLY A 28 1.30 39.39 -3.14
C GLY A 28 1.35 37.89 -2.92
N ALA A 29 2.36 37.46 -2.18
CA ALA A 29 2.70 36.13 -1.70
C ALA A 29 1.58 35.08 -1.64
N ALA A 30 1.88 33.92 -2.23
CA ALA A 30 1.22 32.65 -2.01
C ALA A 30 1.33 32.22 -0.52
N SER A 31 0.33 32.56 0.28
CA SER A 31 0.13 31.95 1.61
C SER A 31 -1.35 31.78 2.01
N ALA A 32 -2.29 32.03 1.08
CA ALA A 32 -3.73 31.94 1.35
C ALA A 32 -4.47 30.82 0.57
N GLU A 33 -3.82 30.09 -0.34
CA GLU A 33 -4.50 29.07 -1.18
C GLU A 33 -4.65 27.69 -0.52
N ASN A 34 -4.11 27.46 0.69
CA ASN A 34 -4.04 26.12 1.28
C ASN A 34 -5.35 25.62 1.94
N THR A 35 -6.47 26.32 1.76
CA THR A 35 -7.78 25.95 2.36
C THR A 35 -8.95 26.00 1.39
N THR A 36 -8.75 26.44 0.15
CA THR A 36 -9.83 26.66 -0.83
C THR A 36 -10.38 25.38 -1.47
N TYR A 37 -9.74 24.22 -1.28
CA TYR A 37 -10.16 22.94 -1.90
C TYR A 37 -10.85 21.96 -0.94
N ARG A 38 -10.85 22.23 0.38
CA ARG A 38 -11.50 21.39 1.38
C ARG A 38 -12.94 21.83 1.64
N THR A 39 -13.78 21.80 0.61
CA THR A 39 -15.23 21.78 0.83
C THR A 39 -15.65 20.34 1.07
N ALA A 40 -16.39 20.06 2.15
CA ALA A 40 -16.91 18.74 2.42
C ALA A 40 -17.75 18.27 1.21
N ASN A 41 -17.22 17.36 0.42
CA ASN A 41 -17.92 16.74 -0.69
C ASN A 41 -18.52 15.44 -0.19
N GLY A 42 -19.77 15.45 0.23
CA GLY A 42 -20.53 14.29 0.66
C GLY A 42 -22.00 14.67 0.72
N PRO A 43 -22.94 13.71 0.75
CA PRO A 43 -24.35 14.06 0.85
C PRO A 43 -24.59 14.80 2.17
N GLU A 44 -25.01 16.07 2.08
CA GLU A 44 -25.43 16.89 3.22
C GLU A 44 -26.56 16.23 4.04
N ASN A 45 -27.21 15.20 3.48
CA ASN A 45 -28.34 14.51 4.07
C ASN A 45 -27.94 13.39 5.04
N CYS A 46 -26.68 12.93 5.08
CA CYS A 46 -26.22 11.94 6.07
C CYS A 46 -25.92 12.60 7.43
N VAL A 47 -26.81 13.49 7.86
CA VAL A 47 -26.71 14.22 9.13
C VAL A 47 -27.43 13.43 10.21
N ILE A 48 -26.63 12.93 11.13
CA ILE A 48 -27.02 12.08 12.26
C ILE A 48 -27.40 12.89 13.52
N PHE A 49 -27.19 14.21 13.52
CA PHE A 49 -27.53 15.10 14.64
C PHE A 49 -28.42 16.26 14.19
N ASP A 50 -29.46 16.59 14.97
CA ASP A 50 -30.21 17.82 14.76
C ASP A 50 -29.42 19.08 15.19
N ALA A 51 -29.98 20.27 14.93
CA ALA A 51 -29.37 21.54 15.32
C ALA A 51 -29.25 21.74 16.84
N GLN A 52 -29.84 20.86 17.65
CA GLN A 52 -29.76 20.83 19.11
C GLN A 52 -28.78 19.75 19.62
N GLY A 53 -28.17 18.96 18.72
CA GLY A 53 -27.22 17.89 19.04
C GLY A 53 -27.88 16.54 19.39
N ASN A 54 -29.18 16.36 19.13
CA ASN A 54 -29.84 15.07 19.35
C ASN A 54 -29.66 14.14 18.15
N VAL A 55 -29.51 12.84 18.40
CA VAL A 55 -29.39 11.83 17.35
C VAL A 55 -30.69 11.71 16.56
N ILE A 56 -30.61 11.83 15.23
CA ILE A 56 -31.68 11.50 14.30
C ILE A 56 -31.29 10.21 13.56
N PRO A 57 -32.11 9.15 13.59
CA PRO A 57 -31.89 7.98 12.76
C PRO A 57 -31.90 8.38 11.27
N PRO A 58 -30.87 8.03 10.48
CA PRO A 58 -30.89 8.26 9.05
C PRO A 58 -32.04 7.47 8.43
N LYS A 59 -32.70 8.06 7.44
CA LYS A 59 -33.75 7.39 6.65
C LYS A 59 -33.14 6.71 5.43
N PRO A 60 -33.91 5.83 4.76
CA PRO A 60 -33.49 5.30 3.48
C PRO A 60 -33.06 6.41 2.52
N GLY A 61 -31.80 6.33 2.06
CA GLY A 61 -31.22 7.22 1.06
C GLY A 61 -30.58 8.50 1.60
N ASP A 62 -30.68 8.79 2.90
CA ASP A 62 -30.04 9.96 3.51
C ASP A 62 -28.50 9.88 3.40
N CYS A 63 -27.94 8.67 3.51
CA CYS A 63 -26.51 8.42 3.42
C CYS A 63 -26.02 7.88 2.06
N ALA A 64 -26.93 7.63 1.12
CA ALA A 64 -26.57 7.20 -0.23
C ALA A 64 -25.86 8.33 -0.98
N GLN A 65 -24.74 8.02 -1.66
CA GLN A 65 -23.95 9.02 -2.38
C GLN A 65 -24.74 9.70 -3.49
N PHE A 66 -25.73 9.00 -4.06
CA PHE A 66 -26.59 9.51 -5.13
C PHE A 66 -28.05 9.68 -4.68
N GLY A 67 -28.28 9.62 -3.37
CA GLY A 67 -29.62 9.71 -2.78
C GLY A 67 -30.56 8.62 -3.30
N LYS A 68 -31.86 8.84 -3.10
CA LYS A 68 -32.90 7.86 -3.45
C LYS A 68 -33.08 7.61 -4.94
N ALA A 69 -32.62 8.52 -5.80
CA ALA A 69 -32.70 8.33 -7.24
C ALA A 69 -31.75 7.22 -7.73
N GLY A 70 -30.72 6.90 -6.94
CA GLY A 70 -29.60 6.06 -7.33
C GLY A 70 -28.67 6.78 -8.33
N GLN A 71 -27.55 6.13 -8.67
CA GLN A 71 -26.47 6.74 -9.44
C GLN A 71 -26.89 7.30 -10.81
N GLY A 72 -27.86 6.68 -11.47
CA GLY A 72 -28.47 7.22 -12.69
C GLY A 72 -27.58 7.18 -13.94
N ARG A 73 -26.55 6.32 -13.96
CA ARG A 73 -25.74 6.12 -15.17
C ARG A 73 -26.52 5.38 -16.25
N SER A 74 -27.36 4.44 -15.83
CA SER A 74 -28.23 3.64 -16.68
C SER A 74 -29.62 3.51 -16.07
N ASN A 75 -30.65 3.56 -16.92
CA ASN A 75 -32.04 3.32 -16.54
C ASN A 75 -32.54 1.93 -16.99
N ALA A 76 -31.63 1.07 -17.46
CA ALA A 76 -31.96 -0.29 -17.88
C ALA A 76 -32.63 -1.08 -16.75
N LYS A 77 -33.59 -1.93 -17.13
CA LYS A 77 -34.39 -2.74 -16.21
C LYS A 77 -34.02 -4.21 -16.35
N ALA A 78 -33.96 -4.89 -15.22
CA ALA A 78 -33.76 -6.33 -15.14
C ALA A 78 -35.08 -7.01 -14.77
N ARG A 79 -35.32 -8.19 -15.35
CA ARG A 79 -36.35 -9.12 -14.90
C ARG A 79 -35.94 -9.79 -13.60
N ASN A 80 -34.66 -10.14 -13.46
CA ASN A 80 -34.13 -10.81 -12.29
C ASN A 80 -32.90 -10.07 -11.73
N VAL A 81 -32.70 -10.15 -10.41
CA VAL A 81 -31.44 -9.74 -9.77
C VAL A 81 -30.90 -10.88 -8.93
N ILE A 82 -29.61 -11.16 -9.09
CA ILE A 82 -28.83 -12.06 -8.24
C ILE A 82 -27.74 -11.23 -7.54
N LEU A 83 -27.85 -11.11 -6.22
CA LEU A 83 -26.83 -10.49 -5.37
C LEU A 83 -25.99 -11.59 -4.71
N ILE A 84 -24.67 -11.51 -4.89
CA ILE A 84 -23.71 -12.50 -4.39
C ILE A 84 -22.76 -11.81 -3.42
N ILE A 85 -22.70 -12.30 -2.18
CA ILE A 85 -21.88 -11.75 -1.09
C ILE A 85 -20.80 -12.76 -0.70
N GLY A 86 -19.54 -12.37 -0.84
CA GLY A 86 -18.45 -13.00 -0.10
C GLY A 86 -18.26 -12.27 1.23
N ASP A 87 -18.76 -12.81 2.33
CA ASP A 87 -18.63 -12.20 3.68
C ASP A 87 -17.13 -11.99 3.97
N GLY A 88 -16.71 -10.75 4.25
CA GLY A 88 -15.31 -10.37 4.47
C GLY A 88 -14.39 -10.42 3.23
N MET A 89 -14.90 -10.64 2.02
CA MET A 89 -14.10 -10.84 0.80
C MET A 89 -13.59 -9.53 0.17
N GLY A 90 -12.66 -8.87 0.85
CA GLY A 90 -11.95 -7.70 0.33
C GLY A 90 -10.96 -8.01 -0.81
N GLN A 91 -10.23 -6.99 -1.26
CA GLN A 91 -9.28 -7.11 -2.37
C GLN A 91 -8.16 -8.13 -2.08
N SER A 92 -7.70 -8.19 -0.84
CA SER A 92 -6.65 -9.11 -0.40
C SER A 92 -7.13 -10.56 -0.45
N GLU A 93 -8.35 -10.82 0.04
CA GLU A 93 -8.96 -12.14 0.06
C GLU A 93 -9.18 -12.68 -1.37
N ILE A 94 -9.67 -11.84 -2.29
CA ILE A 94 -9.81 -12.19 -3.71
C ILE A 94 -8.44 -12.53 -4.31
N THR A 95 -7.43 -11.70 -4.02
CA THR A 95 -6.08 -11.86 -4.59
C THR A 95 -5.38 -13.10 -4.08
N ALA A 96 -5.44 -13.36 -2.78
CA ALA A 96 -4.84 -14.55 -2.18
C ALA A 96 -5.46 -15.84 -2.74
N ALA A 97 -6.79 -15.87 -2.86
CA ALA A 97 -7.48 -17.01 -3.44
C ALA A 97 -7.14 -17.21 -4.92
N ARG A 98 -7.07 -16.13 -5.71
CA ARG A 98 -6.69 -16.21 -7.13
C ARG A 98 -5.26 -16.69 -7.30
N ASN A 99 -4.30 -16.08 -6.59
CA ASN A 99 -2.89 -16.45 -6.66
C ASN A 99 -2.71 -17.93 -6.31
N TYR A 100 -3.37 -18.41 -5.26
CA TYR A 100 -3.31 -19.81 -4.87
C TYR A 100 -3.93 -20.76 -5.90
N LEU A 101 -5.15 -20.47 -6.39
CA LEU A 101 -5.96 -21.40 -7.20
C LEU A 101 -5.68 -21.31 -8.70
N LYS A 102 -5.34 -20.12 -9.19
CA LYS A 102 -5.25 -19.76 -10.60
C LYS A 102 -3.89 -19.17 -10.98
N GLY A 103 -3.07 -18.79 -10.02
CA GLY A 103 -1.82 -18.07 -10.27
C GLY A 103 -2.03 -16.56 -10.39
N ALA A 104 -0.96 -15.78 -10.28
CA ALA A 104 -0.98 -14.33 -10.24
C ALA A 104 -1.50 -13.68 -11.54
N SER A 105 -1.20 -14.31 -12.68
CA SER A 105 -1.72 -13.95 -14.01
C SER A 105 -3.04 -14.67 -14.36
N GLY A 106 -3.50 -15.57 -13.48
CA GLY A 106 -4.72 -16.32 -13.65
C GLY A 106 -5.98 -15.48 -13.47
N ARG A 107 -7.13 -16.07 -13.78
CA ARG A 107 -8.45 -15.43 -13.63
C ARG A 107 -9.47 -16.40 -13.05
N PHE A 108 -10.35 -15.88 -12.22
CA PHE A 108 -11.57 -16.56 -11.80
C PHE A 108 -12.61 -16.60 -12.92
N GLU A 109 -13.38 -17.69 -13.02
CA GLU A 109 -14.37 -17.84 -14.11
C GLU A 109 -15.72 -17.18 -13.78
N GLY A 110 -15.92 -16.80 -12.51
CA GLY A 110 -17.05 -16.02 -12.03
C GLY A 110 -16.63 -14.61 -11.59
N ILE A 111 -15.83 -14.51 -10.52
CA ILE A 111 -15.53 -13.24 -9.82
C ILE A 111 -14.85 -12.19 -10.71
N ASP A 112 -13.99 -12.62 -11.65
CA ASP A 112 -13.25 -11.71 -12.54
C ASP A 112 -13.99 -11.43 -13.87
N GLU A 113 -15.11 -12.11 -14.12
CA GLU A 113 -15.85 -12.04 -15.41
C GLU A 113 -17.02 -11.04 -15.41
N LEU A 114 -17.14 -10.23 -14.35
CA LEU A 114 -18.10 -9.13 -14.29
C LEU A 114 -17.60 -7.95 -15.12
N THR A 115 -18.53 -7.33 -15.84
CA THR A 115 -18.23 -6.35 -16.90
C THR A 115 -18.20 -4.91 -16.43
N SER A 116 -18.69 -4.62 -15.22
CA SER A 116 -18.56 -3.33 -14.53
C SER A 116 -17.98 -3.52 -13.15
N GLU A 117 -17.14 -2.57 -12.72
CA GLU A 117 -16.50 -2.60 -11.40
C GLU A 117 -16.41 -1.20 -10.80
N GLY A 118 -16.70 -1.07 -9.51
CA GLY A 118 -16.43 0.11 -8.72
C GLY A 118 -16.09 -0.22 -7.29
N MET A 119 -16.01 0.83 -6.47
CA MET A 119 -15.68 0.73 -5.06
C MET A 119 -16.82 1.31 -4.23
N TYR A 120 -17.02 0.77 -3.02
CA TYR A 120 -17.92 1.39 -2.06
C TYR A 120 -17.36 1.54 -0.65
N THR A 121 -17.94 2.46 0.10
CA THR A 121 -17.77 2.57 1.56
C THR A 121 -18.80 1.74 2.31
N HIS A 122 -18.45 1.25 3.50
CA HIS A 122 -19.31 0.36 4.30
C HIS A 122 -19.29 0.66 5.80
N HIS A 123 -18.87 1.86 6.22
CA HIS A 123 -18.91 2.27 7.62
C HIS A 123 -20.32 2.12 8.24
N SER A 124 -20.40 1.96 9.56
CA SER A 124 -21.64 1.92 10.32
C SER A 124 -21.79 3.14 11.23
N VAL A 125 -22.94 3.27 11.90
CA VAL A 125 -23.28 4.41 12.75
C VAL A 125 -23.76 3.93 14.10
N ASN A 126 -23.11 4.35 15.18
CA ASN A 126 -23.48 3.95 16.54
C ASN A 126 -24.81 4.57 16.98
N LYS A 127 -25.46 3.99 18.00
CA LYS A 127 -26.75 4.48 18.54
C LYS A 127 -26.72 5.92 19.07
N ASN A 128 -25.55 6.39 19.50
CA ASN A 128 -25.30 7.77 19.94
C ASN A 128 -25.00 8.72 18.77
N GLY A 129 -25.15 8.26 17.52
CA GLY A 129 -24.84 9.01 16.31
C GLY A 129 -23.40 8.81 15.83
N SER A 130 -22.40 8.54 16.68
CA SER A 130 -21.00 8.52 16.23
C SER A 130 -20.74 7.52 15.10
N PHE A 131 -19.95 7.93 14.10
CA PHE A 131 -19.49 7.06 13.04
C PHE A 131 -18.62 5.93 13.60
N ASN A 132 -18.74 4.76 12.99
CA ASN A 132 -17.87 3.62 13.23
C ASN A 132 -17.28 3.17 11.90
N TYR A 133 -15.97 3.36 11.76
CA TYR A 133 -15.23 3.09 10.53
C TYR A 133 -15.05 1.59 10.23
N VAL A 134 -15.41 0.70 11.16
CA VAL A 134 -15.37 -0.76 10.97
C VAL A 134 -16.73 -1.37 11.30
N THR A 135 -17.47 -1.74 10.27
CA THR A 135 -18.80 -2.35 10.39
C THR A 135 -18.71 -3.83 10.79
N ASP A 136 -19.83 -4.38 11.28
CA ASP A 136 -20.07 -5.82 11.28
C ASP A 136 -21.05 -6.18 10.15
N SER A 137 -21.20 -7.49 9.87
CA SER A 137 -22.09 -8.01 8.82
C SER A 137 -23.57 -7.62 8.96
N ALA A 138 -24.01 -7.23 10.16
CA ALA A 138 -25.41 -6.86 10.41
C ALA A 138 -25.72 -5.43 9.96
N ALA A 139 -24.87 -4.47 10.36
CA ALA A 139 -25.04 -3.08 9.94
C ALA A 139 -24.79 -2.90 8.44
N SER A 140 -23.77 -3.57 7.89
CA SER A 140 -23.49 -3.57 6.44
C SER A 140 -24.63 -4.23 5.66
N GLY A 141 -25.08 -5.40 6.11
CA GLY A 141 -26.24 -6.10 5.55
C GLY A 141 -27.49 -5.25 5.50
N THR A 142 -27.76 -4.52 6.59
CA THR A 142 -28.90 -3.61 6.64
C THR A 142 -28.75 -2.46 5.64
N ALA A 143 -27.53 -1.99 5.38
CA ALA A 143 -27.26 -0.91 4.43
C ALA A 143 -27.68 -1.29 2.99
N TRP A 144 -27.24 -2.42 2.45
CA TRP A 144 -27.65 -2.83 1.09
C TRP A 144 -29.08 -3.39 1.03
N ALA A 145 -29.58 -3.96 2.13
CA ALA A 145 -30.93 -4.53 2.16
C ALA A 145 -32.01 -3.44 2.23
N THR A 146 -31.72 -2.28 2.84
CA THR A 146 -32.74 -1.26 3.17
C THR A 146 -32.40 0.17 2.72
N GLY A 147 -31.17 0.41 2.24
CA GLY A 147 -30.69 1.75 1.89
C GLY A 147 -30.45 2.66 3.10
N THR A 148 -30.32 2.10 4.31
CA THR A 148 -30.23 2.84 5.58
C THR A 148 -29.01 2.41 6.40
N LYS A 149 -28.22 3.37 6.89
CA LYS A 149 -27.12 3.10 7.84
C LYS A 149 -27.67 2.82 9.24
N THR A 150 -27.00 1.92 9.97
CA THR A 150 -27.40 1.55 11.35
C THR A 150 -26.18 1.13 12.18
N TYR A 151 -26.41 0.66 13.41
CA TYR A 151 -25.36 0.27 14.37
C TYR A 151 -24.96 -1.19 14.25
N ASN A 152 -23.71 -1.51 14.59
CA ASN A 152 -23.22 -2.89 14.54
C ASN A 152 -24.11 -3.84 15.36
N GLY A 153 -24.48 -4.95 14.76
CA GLY A 153 -25.40 -5.94 15.32
C GLY A 153 -26.88 -5.67 15.08
N ALA A 154 -27.28 -4.57 14.42
CA ALA A 154 -28.66 -4.32 14.02
C ALA A 154 -29.02 -5.10 12.74
N ILE A 155 -30.19 -5.76 12.72
CA ILE A 155 -30.70 -6.47 11.54
C ILE A 155 -31.95 -5.73 11.07
N GLY A 156 -31.92 -5.08 9.90
CA GLY A 156 -33.10 -4.49 9.28
C GLY A 156 -33.81 -3.41 10.10
N VAL A 157 -33.10 -2.73 11.00
CA VAL A 157 -33.65 -1.67 11.86
C VAL A 157 -32.81 -0.40 11.84
N ASP A 158 -33.46 0.75 12.03
CA ASP A 158 -32.80 2.06 12.18
C ASP A 158 -32.08 2.21 13.55
N LEU A 159 -31.46 3.36 13.80
CA LEU A 159 -30.77 3.64 15.07
C LEU A 159 -31.69 3.60 16.31
N ALA A 160 -33.00 3.77 16.13
CA ALA A 160 -34.00 3.66 17.19
C ALA A 160 -34.53 2.22 17.37
N GLY A 161 -34.02 1.25 16.60
CA GLY A 161 -34.47 -0.13 16.62
C GLY A 161 -35.82 -0.34 15.92
N LYS A 162 -36.26 0.60 15.07
CA LYS A 162 -37.50 0.45 14.31
C LYS A 162 -37.23 -0.31 13.02
N PRO A 163 -38.10 -1.26 12.63
CA PRO A 163 -38.00 -1.96 11.35
C PRO A 163 -37.92 -0.99 10.15
N VAL A 164 -37.08 -1.32 9.19
CA VAL A 164 -36.97 -0.67 7.87
C VAL A 164 -37.12 -1.74 6.79
N GLN A 165 -37.93 -1.46 5.77
CA GLN A 165 -38.30 -2.43 4.74
C GLN A 165 -37.08 -2.90 3.93
N ASN A 166 -36.94 -4.21 3.75
CA ASN A 166 -35.85 -4.81 2.98
C ASN A 166 -36.22 -5.15 1.52
N LEU A 167 -35.23 -5.55 0.72
CA LEU A 167 -35.40 -5.89 -0.70
C LEU A 167 -36.29 -7.12 -0.96
N ILE A 168 -36.24 -8.16 -0.11
CA ILE A 168 -37.14 -9.33 -0.25
C ILE A 168 -38.60 -8.91 -0.05
N GLU A 169 -38.88 -8.07 0.94
CA GLU A 169 -40.23 -7.56 1.20
C GLU A 169 -40.74 -6.72 0.03
N GLN A 170 -39.91 -5.84 -0.52
CA GLN A 170 -40.28 -5.04 -1.69
C GLN A 170 -40.51 -5.90 -2.92
N ALA A 171 -39.61 -6.85 -3.22
CA ALA A 171 -39.73 -7.76 -4.34
C ALA A 171 -41.01 -8.60 -4.23
N LYS A 172 -41.29 -9.13 -3.03
CA LYS A 172 -42.47 -9.96 -2.78
C LYS A 172 -43.78 -9.17 -2.90
N ASN A 173 -43.84 -7.95 -2.35
CA ASN A 173 -45.00 -7.07 -2.53
C ASN A 173 -45.22 -6.69 -4.00
N ALA A 174 -44.14 -6.54 -4.77
CA ALA A 174 -44.20 -6.35 -6.20
C ALA A 174 -44.57 -7.63 -6.98
N GLY A 175 -44.65 -8.80 -6.32
CA GLY A 175 -45.04 -10.07 -6.90
C GLY A 175 -43.90 -10.82 -7.59
N LEU A 176 -42.65 -10.48 -7.28
CA LEU A 176 -41.48 -11.26 -7.70
C LEU A 176 -41.31 -12.48 -6.80
N ARG A 177 -40.67 -13.51 -7.34
CA ARG A 177 -40.13 -14.63 -6.56
C ARG A 177 -38.94 -14.16 -5.73
N THR A 178 -38.70 -14.80 -4.60
CA THR A 178 -37.63 -14.40 -3.67
C THR A 178 -36.85 -15.59 -3.16
N GLY A 179 -35.51 -15.46 -3.14
CA GLY A 179 -34.61 -16.47 -2.61
C GLY A 179 -33.49 -15.91 -1.75
N ASN A 180 -33.03 -16.72 -0.78
CA ASN A 180 -31.94 -16.39 0.13
C ASN A 180 -31.12 -17.65 0.43
N VAL A 181 -29.87 -17.67 -0.01
CA VAL A 181 -28.98 -18.84 0.04
C VAL A 181 -27.70 -18.45 0.77
N THR A 182 -27.24 -19.29 1.69
CA THR A 182 -25.98 -19.04 2.43
C THR A 182 -25.30 -20.35 2.85
N THR A 183 -23.99 -20.30 3.09
CA THR A 183 -23.25 -21.35 3.79
C THR A 183 -23.24 -21.19 5.32
N SER A 184 -23.77 -20.11 5.91
CA SER A 184 -23.89 -19.94 7.37
C SER A 184 -25.18 -20.54 7.95
N ASP A 185 -25.32 -20.44 9.28
CA ASP A 185 -26.63 -20.36 9.94
C ASP A 185 -27.51 -19.37 9.15
N ILE A 186 -28.73 -19.76 8.71
CA ILE A 186 -29.63 -18.82 8.02
C ILE A 186 -30.12 -17.66 8.91
N GLN A 187 -29.87 -17.74 10.22
CA GLN A 187 -30.11 -16.67 11.18
C GLN A 187 -28.91 -15.72 11.34
N ASP A 188 -27.75 -16.02 10.77
CA ASP A 188 -26.63 -15.08 10.77
C ASP A 188 -26.98 -13.81 10.01
N ALA A 189 -26.19 -12.76 10.22
CA ALA A 189 -26.57 -11.42 9.85
C ALA A 189 -26.92 -11.25 8.36
N THR A 190 -26.04 -11.66 7.46
CA THR A 190 -26.18 -11.49 6.01
C THR A 190 -27.48 -12.10 5.45
N PRO A 191 -27.87 -13.35 5.75
CA PRO A 191 -29.17 -13.87 5.34
C PRO A 191 -30.32 -13.23 6.16
N ALA A 192 -30.10 -12.93 7.45
CA ALA A 192 -31.15 -12.41 8.32
C ALA A 192 -31.61 -10.99 7.93
N VAL A 193 -30.75 -10.12 7.41
CA VAL A 193 -31.15 -8.75 6.97
C VAL A 193 -32.16 -8.75 5.84
N MET A 194 -32.26 -9.86 5.09
CA MET A 194 -33.26 -10.08 4.06
C MET A 194 -34.52 -10.76 4.58
N GLY A 195 -34.52 -11.28 5.82
CA GLY A 195 -35.58 -12.12 6.36
C GLY A 195 -36.21 -11.65 7.67
N ALA A 196 -35.60 -10.70 8.37
CA ALA A 196 -35.98 -10.30 9.72
C ALA A 196 -35.64 -8.83 10.02
N HIS A 197 -36.25 -8.32 11.09
CA HIS A 197 -35.89 -7.07 11.76
C HIS A 197 -35.65 -7.34 13.24
N SER A 198 -34.43 -7.13 13.71
CA SER A 198 -34.03 -7.41 15.09
C SER A 198 -33.07 -6.35 15.60
N THR A 199 -33.25 -5.93 16.84
CA THR A 199 -32.35 -4.98 17.49
C THR A 199 -30.99 -5.60 17.84
N SER A 200 -30.87 -6.94 17.74
CA SER A 200 -29.63 -7.67 17.88
C SER A 200 -29.54 -8.87 16.94
N ARG A 201 -28.41 -8.99 16.24
CA ARG A 201 -28.04 -10.20 15.48
C ARG A 201 -27.91 -11.44 16.36
N SER A 202 -27.87 -11.32 17.69
CA SER A 202 -27.79 -12.49 18.59
C SER A 202 -29.14 -13.12 18.95
N TYR A 203 -30.26 -12.69 18.36
CA TYR A 203 -31.61 -13.16 18.68
C TYR A 203 -32.13 -14.23 17.70
N TYR A 204 -31.39 -15.34 17.61
CA TYR A 204 -31.68 -16.39 16.63
C TYR A 204 -32.95 -17.18 16.93
N ALA A 205 -33.22 -17.48 18.20
CA ALA A 205 -34.25 -18.44 18.62
C ALA A 205 -35.30 -17.81 19.55
N PRO A 206 -36.56 -18.30 19.57
CA PRO A 206 -37.61 -17.80 20.47
C PRO A 206 -37.31 -18.08 21.94
N SER A 207 -36.63 -19.19 22.23
CA SER A 207 -36.35 -19.66 23.58
C SER A 207 -35.09 -20.52 23.63
N GLY A 208 -34.73 -20.99 24.82
CA GLY A 208 -33.58 -21.87 25.04
C GLY A 208 -32.33 -21.15 25.54
N LYS A 209 -31.22 -21.89 25.60
CA LYS A 209 -29.97 -21.43 26.23
C LYS A 209 -29.02 -20.69 25.28
N SER A 210 -29.18 -20.85 23.97
CA SER A 210 -28.28 -20.28 22.96
C SER A 210 -29.03 -19.25 22.13
N LYS A 211 -28.52 -18.01 22.13
CA LYS A 211 -29.05 -16.90 21.31
C LYS A 211 -30.58 -16.69 21.39
N PRO A 212 -31.23 -16.76 22.58
CA PRO A 212 -32.66 -16.47 22.68
C PRO A 212 -32.93 -14.98 22.43
N ALA A 213 -34.02 -14.67 21.74
CA ALA A 213 -34.56 -13.32 21.64
C ALA A 213 -34.91 -12.76 23.03
N LYS A 214 -34.89 -11.43 23.16
CA LYS A 214 -35.10 -10.75 24.46
C LYS A 214 -35.87 -9.46 24.29
N GLY A 215 -36.43 -8.99 25.40
CA GLY A 215 -37.00 -7.64 25.50
C GLY A 215 -38.13 -7.40 24.50
N ALA A 216 -38.11 -6.25 23.84
CA ALA A 216 -39.14 -5.83 22.90
C ALA A 216 -39.21 -6.68 21.62
N ASP A 217 -38.15 -7.43 21.30
CA ASP A 217 -38.12 -8.27 20.10
C ASP A 217 -38.87 -9.60 20.30
N LEU A 218 -39.13 -10.01 21.55
CA LEU A 218 -39.87 -11.24 21.85
C LEU A 218 -41.32 -11.18 21.36
N ARG A 219 -41.77 -12.27 20.74
CA ARG A 219 -43.15 -12.42 20.26
C ARG A 219 -44.16 -12.26 21.40
N GLU A 220 -43.91 -12.81 22.59
CA GLU A 220 -44.80 -12.68 23.74
C GLU A 220 -44.94 -11.25 24.28
N ASN A 221 -43.98 -10.37 23.96
CA ASN A 221 -44.01 -8.96 24.34
C ASN A 221 -44.64 -8.08 23.25
N GLY A 222 -45.22 -8.68 22.21
CA GLY A 222 -45.72 -7.97 21.04
C GLY A 222 -44.62 -7.55 20.06
N GLY A 223 -43.41 -8.11 20.18
CA GLY A 223 -42.37 -7.99 19.16
C GLY A 223 -42.64 -8.82 17.91
N LEU A 224 -41.76 -8.72 16.93
CA LEU A 224 -41.81 -9.53 15.70
C LEU A 224 -41.35 -10.99 15.90
N GLY A 225 -40.77 -11.30 17.07
CA GLY A 225 -40.20 -12.60 17.37
C GLY A 225 -38.70 -12.69 17.06
N SER A 226 -38.13 -13.85 17.34
CA SER A 226 -36.75 -14.18 16.99
C SER A 226 -36.52 -14.21 15.47
N ILE A 227 -35.25 -14.16 15.06
CA ILE A 227 -34.87 -14.23 13.63
C ILE A 227 -35.42 -15.50 12.97
N SER A 228 -35.38 -16.66 13.64
CA SER A 228 -35.93 -17.91 13.07
C SER A 228 -37.46 -17.84 12.86
N GLU A 229 -38.20 -17.20 13.78
CA GLU A 229 -39.63 -16.99 13.59
C GLU A 229 -39.90 -16.02 12.43
N GLN A 230 -39.13 -14.94 12.35
CA GLN A 230 -39.28 -13.93 11.30
C GLN A 230 -38.94 -14.46 9.91
N ILE A 231 -37.94 -15.34 9.76
CA ILE A 231 -37.65 -16.00 8.47
C ILE A 231 -38.85 -16.82 7.98
N VAL A 232 -39.54 -17.52 8.89
CA VAL A 232 -40.78 -18.26 8.57
C VAL A 232 -41.91 -17.31 8.20
N ASP A 233 -42.05 -16.17 8.90
CA ASP A 233 -43.05 -15.14 8.61
C ASP A 233 -42.81 -14.43 7.27
N THR A 234 -41.56 -14.11 6.96
CA THR A 234 -41.17 -13.48 5.70
C THR A 234 -41.41 -14.42 4.51
N ARG A 235 -41.22 -15.73 4.71
CA ARG A 235 -41.65 -16.78 3.77
C ARG A 235 -41.15 -16.52 2.35
N ALA A 236 -39.83 -16.43 2.17
CA ALA A 236 -39.23 -16.45 0.84
C ALA A 236 -39.59 -17.78 0.14
N ASP A 237 -39.61 -17.79 -1.20
CA ASP A 237 -39.94 -19.01 -1.95
C ASP A 237 -38.85 -20.08 -1.73
N VAL A 238 -37.58 -19.65 -1.64
CA VAL A 238 -36.42 -20.52 -1.42
C VAL A 238 -35.51 -19.94 -0.32
N THR A 239 -35.35 -20.64 0.80
CA THR A 239 -34.35 -20.32 1.83
C THR A 239 -33.45 -21.53 2.08
N LEU A 240 -32.14 -21.41 1.86
CA LEU A 240 -31.19 -22.54 1.91
C LEU A 240 -29.95 -22.18 2.76
N GLY A 241 -29.60 -23.03 3.73
CA GLY A 241 -28.34 -22.91 4.47
C GLY A 241 -28.25 -23.84 5.68
N GLY A 242 -27.45 -23.44 6.68
CA GLY A 242 -27.29 -24.14 7.95
C GLY A 242 -28.26 -23.68 9.05
N GLY A 243 -27.86 -23.84 10.31
CA GLY A 243 -28.58 -23.28 11.47
C GLY A 243 -29.81 -24.07 11.94
N ALA A 244 -29.89 -25.37 11.62
CA ALA A 244 -31.05 -26.20 11.95
C ALA A 244 -31.38 -26.22 13.46
N LYS A 245 -30.36 -26.15 14.33
CA LYS A 245 -30.54 -26.27 15.79
C LYS A 245 -31.41 -25.16 16.41
N TYR A 246 -31.50 -23.99 15.77
CA TYR A 246 -32.33 -22.89 16.29
C TYR A 246 -33.80 -23.06 15.89
N PHE A 247 -34.08 -23.87 14.87
CA PHE A 247 -35.45 -24.23 14.50
C PHE A 247 -36.07 -25.26 15.46
N ASP A 248 -35.26 -25.96 16.25
CA ASP A 248 -35.72 -26.87 17.32
C ASP A 248 -36.23 -26.12 18.57
N ALA A 249 -35.96 -24.81 18.66
CA ALA A 249 -36.40 -24.01 19.80
C ALA A 249 -37.93 -23.87 19.85
N MET A 250 -38.48 -23.94 21.06
CA MET A 250 -39.92 -23.91 21.29
C MET A 250 -40.46 -22.49 21.19
N VAL A 251 -41.57 -22.34 20.49
CA VAL A 251 -42.34 -21.10 20.42
C VAL A 251 -43.15 -20.94 21.71
N THR A 252 -43.01 -19.79 22.36
CA THR A 252 -43.58 -19.47 23.68
C THR A 252 -45.05 -19.03 23.60
N THR A 253 -45.46 -18.43 22.48
CA THR A 253 -46.81 -17.89 22.26
C THR A 253 -47.27 -18.09 20.82
N ALA A 254 -48.57 -18.38 20.65
CA ALA A 254 -49.23 -18.41 19.34
C ALA A 254 -49.59 -17.00 18.81
N SER A 255 -49.61 -15.99 19.70
CA SER A 255 -50.02 -14.62 19.40
C SER A 255 -48.81 -13.69 19.34
N GLY A 256 -48.72 -12.85 18.31
CA GLY A 256 -47.68 -11.85 18.17
C GLY A 256 -47.81 -11.03 16.89
N ASN A 257 -46.95 -10.03 16.74
CA ASN A 257 -46.89 -9.26 15.50
C ASN A 257 -46.23 -10.10 14.39
N THR A 258 -46.55 -9.76 13.15
CA THR A 258 -46.00 -10.36 11.93
C THR A 258 -45.21 -9.30 11.17
N ASN A 259 -44.49 -9.71 10.12
CA ASN A 259 -43.73 -8.78 9.27
C ASN A 259 -44.60 -7.55 8.89
N PRO A 260 -44.17 -6.33 9.28
CA PRO A 260 -45.00 -5.13 9.16
C PRO A 260 -45.07 -4.58 7.73
N PHE A 261 -44.23 -5.04 6.81
CA PHE A 261 -44.11 -4.51 5.45
C PHE A 261 -44.78 -5.37 4.38
N LEU A 262 -45.14 -6.62 4.67
CA LEU A 262 -45.81 -7.48 3.71
C LEU A 262 -47.33 -7.18 3.64
N GLU A 263 -47.85 -7.09 2.41
CA GLU A 263 -49.24 -6.75 2.13
C GLU A 263 -49.96 -7.81 1.27
N GLY A 264 -51.29 -7.80 1.25
CA GLY A 264 -52.10 -8.59 0.31
C GLY A 264 -51.78 -10.10 0.34
N ALA A 265 -51.63 -10.70 -0.85
CA ALA A 265 -51.27 -12.12 -0.99
C ALA A 265 -49.83 -12.42 -0.55
N ALA A 266 -48.93 -11.43 -0.49
CA ALA A 266 -47.57 -11.60 0.05
C ALA A 266 -47.60 -11.76 1.59
N LYS A 267 -48.61 -11.18 2.24
CA LYS A 267 -48.90 -11.35 3.66
C LYS A 267 -49.61 -12.69 3.90
N TYR A 268 -48.86 -13.79 3.84
CA TYR A 268 -49.36 -15.06 4.36
C TYR A 268 -49.44 -14.95 5.89
N ASN A 269 -50.63 -15.19 6.46
CA ASN A 269 -50.79 -15.29 7.91
C ASN A 269 -50.19 -16.63 8.36
N THR A 270 -48.89 -16.66 8.59
CA THR A 270 -48.22 -17.76 9.27
C THR A 270 -48.94 -18.06 10.57
N ARG A 271 -49.35 -19.32 10.72
CA ARG A 271 -50.05 -19.79 11.89
C ARG A 271 -49.03 -20.32 12.88
N TRP A 272 -48.96 -19.67 14.03
CA TRP A 272 -48.10 -20.07 15.13
C TRP A 272 -48.90 -20.82 16.20
N GLU A 273 -48.33 -21.90 16.70
CA GLU A 273 -48.82 -22.65 17.85
C GLU A 273 -47.73 -22.67 18.93
N ALA A 274 -48.11 -22.30 20.16
CA ALA A 274 -47.24 -22.38 21.31
C ALA A 274 -46.91 -23.84 21.65
N ASN A 275 -45.73 -24.07 22.23
CA ASN A 275 -45.19 -25.40 22.57
C ASN A 275 -44.94 -26.33 21.37
N LYS A 276 -44.94 -25.79 20.15
CA LYS A 276 -44.32 -26.41 18.99
C LYS A 276 -42.98 -25.73 18.71
N SER A 277 -42.04 -26.45 18.13
CA SER A 277 -40.79 -25.85 17.68
C SER A 277 -41.03 -24.91 16.49
N VAL A 278 -40.07 -24.04 16.18
CA VAL A 278 -40.12 -23.23 14.96
C VAL A 278 -40.22 -24.14 13.72
N LEU A 279 -39.51 -25.26 13.72
CA LEU A 279 -39.54 -26.25 12.62
C LEU A 279 -40.93 -26.88 12.45
N GLU A 280 -41.57 -27.29 13.54
CA GLU A 280 -42.93 -27.86 13.50
C GLU A 280 -43.94 -26.84 12.99
N ASN A 281 -43.80 -25.57 13.41
CA ASN A 281 -44.61 -24.47 12.88
C ASN A 281 -44.33 -24.23 11.39
N ALA A 282 -43.08 -24.25 10.94
CA ALA A 282 -42.75 -24.11 9.51
C ALA A 282 -43.42 -25.22 8.68
N ARG A 283 -43.33 -26.49 9.11
CA ARG A 283 -44.01 -27.61 8.43
C ARG A 283 -45.54 -27.46 8.43
N ALA A 284 -46.12 -26.97 9.53
CA ALA A 284 -47.55 -26.68 9.61
C ALA A 284 -47.99 -25.51 8.72
N ASN A 285 -47.04 -24.70 8.26
CA ASN A 285 -47.24 -23.64 7.26
C ASN A 285 -46.73 -24.06 5.88
N ASP A 286 -46.83 -25.35 5.53
CA ASP A 286 -46.59 -25.89 4.19
C ASP A 286 -45.15 -25.74 3.65
N PHE A 287 -44.16 -25.48 4.51
CA PHE A 287 -42.76 -25.46 4.08
C PHE A 287 -42.29 -26.88 3.73
N GLN A 288 -41.68 -27.00 2.55
CA GLN A 288 -40.90 -28.14 2.11
C GLN A 288 -39.53 -28.07 2.78
N VAL A 289 -39.36 -28.78 3.90
CA VAL A 289 -38.07 -28.80 4.62
C VAL A 289 -37.19 -29.92 4.10
N VAL A 290 -35.97 -29.58 3.69
CA VAL A 290 -34.93 -30.50 3.21
C VAL A 290 -33.65 -30.32 4.02
N THR A 291 -32.88 -31.41 4.20
CA THR A 291 -31.69 -31.44 5.07
C THR A 291 -30.47 -32.08 4.40
N THR A 292 -30.59 -32.59 3.17
CA THR A 292 -29.49 -33.17 2.40
C THR A 292 -29.49 -32.69 0.95
N ALA A 293 -28.36 -32.87 0.26
CA ALA A 293 -28.23 -32.58 -1.17
C ALA A 293 -29.25 -33.36 -2.02
N ASP A 294 -29.46 -34.66 -1.73
CA ASP A 294 -30.40 -35.51 -2.47
C ASP A 294 -31.85 -35.05 -2.27
N GLU A 295 -32.23 -34.66 -1.05
CA GLU A 295 -33.56 -34.12 -0.77
C GLU A 295 -33.79 -32.79 -1.50
N LEU A 296 -32.79 -31.89 -1.51
CA LEU A 296 -32.86 -30.63 -2.24
C LEU A 296 -33.01 -30.85 -3.75
N ALA A 297 -32.24 -31.79 -4.32
CA ALA A 297 -32.32 -32.14 -5.74
C ALA A 297 -33.71 -32.64 -6.14
N GLY A 298 -34.43 -33.31 -5.24
CA GLY A 298 -35.78 -33.83 -5.44
C GLY A 298 -36.90 -32.77 -5.46
N ILE A 299 -36.64 -31.53 -5.03
CA ILE A 299 -37.62 -30.45 -5.06
C ILE A 299 -37.85 -29.99 -6.50
N THR A 300 -39.11 -29.85 -6.93
CA THR A 300 -39.45 -29.48 -8.32
C THR A 300 -40.24 -28.18 -8.44
N LYS A 301 -40.66 -27.61 -7.31
CA LYS A 301 -41.45 -26.38 -7.26
C LYS A 301 -41.18 -25.65 -5.96
N ALA A 302 -40.99 -24.34 -6.03
CA ALA A 302 -40.95 -23.44 -4.89
C ALA A 302 -41.86 -22.25 -5.15
N ASN A 303 -42.87 -22.07 -4.30
CA ASN A 303 -43.74 -20.92 -4.36
C ASN A 303 -44.30 -20.61 -2.97
N GLN A 304 -45.11 -19.58 -2.86
CA GLN A 304 -45.74 -19.24 -1.59
C GLN A 304 -46.69 -20.31 -1.02
N ASP A 305 -47.22 -21.22 -1.84
CA ASP A 305 -48.02 -22.37 -1.40
C ASP A 305 -47.15 -23.55 -0.94
N SER A 306 -45.89 -23.59 -1.34
CA SER A 306 -44.94 -24.67 -1.05
C SER A 306 -43.52 -24.11 -1.01
N PRO A 307 -43.20 -23.21 -0.05
CA PRO A 307 -41.88 -22.61 0.05
C PRO A 307 -40.86 -23.65 0.53
N VAL A 308 -39.60 -23.48 0.14
CA VAL A 308 -38.52 -24.43 0.47
C VAL A 308 -37.68 -23.88 1.61
N LEU A 309 -37.43 -24.72 2.62
CA LEU A 309 -36.53 -24.42 3.73
C LEU A 309 -35.45 -25.50 3.84
N GLY A 310 -34.26 -25.20 3.34
CA GLY A 310 -33.08 -26.06 3.44
C GLY A 310 -32.31 -25.81 4.72
N LEU A 311 -32.16 -26.84 5.54
CA LEU A 311 -31.44 -26.84 6.83
C LEU A 311 -30.38 -27.95 6.82
N PHE A 312 -29.25 -27.69 6.18
CA PHE A 312 -28.25 -28.71 5.83
C PHE A 312 -27.24 -29.03 6.94
N ALA A 313 -27.14 -28.17 7.95
CA ALA A 313 -26.24 -28.37 9.08
C ALA A 313 -26.87 -27.85 10.38
N PRO A 314 -26.53 -28.45 11.55
CA PRO A 314 -26.99 -27.92 12.84
C PRO A 314 -26.53 -26.49 13.10
N SER A 315 -25.37 -26.11 12.58
CA SER A 315 -24.87 -24.73 12.55
C SER A 315 -24.41 -24.37 11.14
N ASN A 316 -23.39 -23.52 10.98
CA ASN A 316 -22.77 -23.21 9.69
C ASN A 316 -22.43 -24.50 8.94
N MET A 317 -22.51 -24.44 7.61
CA MET A 317 -22.14 -25.55 6.74
C MET A 317 -20.63 -25.80 6.81
N THR A 318 -20.22 -27.01 6.46
CA THR A 318 -18.83 -27.47 6.51
C THR A 318 -18.01 -26.77 5.42
N THR A 319 -16.85 -26.22 5.77
CA THR A 319 -15.96 -25.50 4.83
C THR A 319 -15.39 -26.42 3.74
N ALA A 320 -15.00 -25.85 2.61
CA ALA A 320 -14.51 -26.59 1.44
C ALA A 320 -13.17 -27.28 1.72
N TYR A 321 -12.26 -26.54 2.38
CA TYR A 321 -10.91 -26.99 2.70
C TYR A 321 -10.73 -27.15 4.22
N LYS A 322 -9.75 -27.99 4.57
CA LYS A 322 -9.26 -28.16 5.95
C LYS A 322 -8.49 -26.91 6.41
N SER A 323 -8.45 -26.73 7.72
CA SER A 323 -7.87 -25.54 8.35
C SER A 323 -6.34 -25.50 8.32
N SER A 324 -5.73 -24.36 7.97
CA SER A 324 -4.27 -24.16 7.90
C SER A 324 -3.62 -23.41 9.08
N ARG A 325 -4.43 -22.85 10.00
CA ARG A 325 -4.05 -22.02 11.18
C ARG A 325 -2.64 -21.42 11.17
N ALA A 326 -2.58 -20.11 10.91
CA ALA A 326 -1.34 -19.32 10.91
C ALA A 326 -0.59 -19.30 12.25
N LYS A 327 0.74 -19.08 12.18
CA LYS A 327 1.64 -18.96 13.35
C LYS A 327 2.74 -17.92 13.11
N VAL A 328 3.23 -17.28 14.18
CA VAL A 328 4.41 -16.40 14.11
C VAL A 328 5.63 -17.22 13.66
N GLY A 329 6.42 -16.64 12.75
CA GLY A 329 7.50 -17.33 12.06
C GLY A 329 7.04 -18.32 10.97
N GLY A 330 5.73 -18.41 10.70
CA GLY A 330 5.16 -19.32 9.70
C GLY A 330 5.62 -19.05 8.26
N ALA A 331 6.13 -17.85 7.97
CA ALA A 331 6.74 -17.50 6.68
C ALA A 331 7.99 -18.36 6.35
N LYS A 332 8.62 -18.98 7.36
CA LYS A 332 9.80 -19.85 7.20
C LYS A 332 9.45 -21.33 7.15
N ALA A 333 8.17 -21.69 7.27
CA ALA A 333 7.73 -23.07 7.16
C ALA A 333 7.81 -23.57 5.71
N ASP A 334 7.75 -24.89 5.52
CA ASP A 334 7.52 -25.45 4.19
C ASP A 334 6.16 -24.98 3.65
N PRO A 335 6.04 -24.62 2.36
CA PRO A 335 4.77 -24.18 1.79
C PRO A 335 3.70 -25.25 1.90
N LEU A 336 2.53 -24.89 2.44
CA LEU A 336 1.39 -25.78 2.61
C LEU A 336 0.55 -25.86 1.33
N THR A 337 0.13 -27.07 0.97
CA THR A 337 -0.96 -27.31 -0.01
C THR A 337 -2.27 -27.56 0.75
N CYS A 338 -3.30 -26.79 0.44
CA CYS A 338 -4.63 -26.95 1.01
C CYS A 338 -5.29 -28.28 0.59
N GLU A 339 -5.95 -28.94 1.54
CA GLU A 339 -6.66 -30.19 1.32
C GLU A 339 -8.17 -30.00 1.37
N LYS A 340 -8.90 -30.64 0.44
CA LYS A 340 -10.36 -30.70 0.49
C LYS A 340 -10.86 -31.40 1.75
N GLN A 341 -11.97 -30.90 2.27
CA GLN A 341 -12.68 -31.45 3.41
C GLN A 341 -13.90 -32.24 2.93
N ASP A 342 -14.22 -33.34 3.64
CA ASP A 342 -15.45 -34.08 3.40
C ASP A 342 -16.63 -33.32 4.01
N ILE A 343 -17.62 -33.00 3.18
CA ILE A 343 -18.82 -32.24 3.57
C ILE A 343 -20.03 -33.16 3.83
N GLY A 344 -19.86 -34.47 3.67
CA GLY A 344 -20.89 -35.48 3.87
C GLY A 344 -22.06 -35.31 2.90
N THR A 345 -23.28 -35.24 3.44
CA THR A 345 -24.53 -35.13 2.65
C THR A 345 -25.00 -33.70 2.44
N GLN A 346 -24.20 -32.70 2.84
CA GLN A 346 -24.51 -31.28 2.60
C GLN A 346 -24.39 -30.99 1.10
N PRO A 347 -25.23 -30.11 0.54
CA PRO A 347 -25.02 -29.59 -0.82
C PRO A 347 -23.85 -28.60 -0.83
N GLU A 348 -23.17 -28.48 -1.98
CA GLU A 348 -22.23 -27.37 -2.22
C GLU A 348 -22.98 -26.06 -2.52
N LEU A 349 -22.34 -24.91 -2.31
CA LEU A 349 -22.93 -23.59 -2.60
C LEU A 349 -23.35 -23.47 -4.07
N VAL A 350 -22.56 -24.05 -4.98
CA VAL A 350 -22.87 -24.09 -6.42
C VAL A 350 -24.14 -24.88 -6.72
N ASP A 351 -24.42 -25.94 -5.97
CA ASP A 351 -25.63 -26.76 -6.15
C ASP A 351 -26.87 -26.06 -5.57
N MET A 352 -26.73 -25.42 -4.40
CA MET A 352 -27.79 -24.57 -3.83
C MET A 352 -28.13 -23.41 -4.77
N THR A 353 -27.12 -22.77 -5.35
CA THR A 353 -27.28 -21.67 -6.31
C THR A 353 -28.02 -22.14 -7.55
N ARG A 354 -27.56 -23.22 -8.17
CA ARG A 354 -28.20 -23.80 -9.36
C ARG A 354 -29.66 -24.15 -9.09
N LYS A 355 -29.92 -24.78 -7.95
CA LYS A 355 -31.28 -25.20 -7.59
C LYS A 355 -32.19 -24.01 -7.26
N ALA A 356 -31.68 -22.99 -6.58
CA ALA A 356 -32.43 -21.77 -6.32
C ALA A 356 -32.84 -21.08 -7.63
N ILE A 357 -31.91 -20.90 -8.57
CA ILE A 357 -32.20 -20.32 -9.89
C ILE A 357 -33.24 -21.18 -10.64
N GLU A 358 -33.08 -22.51 -10.67
CA GLU A 358 -34.04 -23.43 -11.32
C GLU A 358 -35.46 -23.27 -10.76
N LEU A 359 -35.60 -23.14 -9.44
CA LEU A 359 -36.89 -23.05 -8.77
C LEU A 359 -37.53 -21.65 -8.87
N LEU A 360 -36.71 -20.59 -8.92
CA LEU A 360 -37.17 -19.20 -8.98
C LEU A 360 -37.48 -18.75 -10.42
N ASP A 361 -36.75 -19.25 -11.42
CA ASP A 361 -37.02 -19.01 -12.85
C ASP A 361 -38.17 -19.89 -13.37
N ASP A 362 -39.31 -19.81 -12.69
CA ASP A 362 -40.55 -20.46 -13.08
C ASP A 362 -41.17 -19.71 -14.27
N PRO A 363 -41.44 -20.36 -15.42
CA PRO A 363 -42.07 -19.72 -16.58
C PRO A 363 -43.45 -19.09 -16.29
N SER A 364 -44.12 -19.52 -15.21
CA SER A 364 -45.38 -18.91 -14.76
C SER A 364 -45.20 -17.65 -13.91
N ALA A 365 -43.97 -17.36 -13.47
CA ALA A 365 -43.62 -16.14 -12.74
C ALA A 365 -43.19 -15.03 -13.73
N GLU A 366 -44.18 -14.30 -14.26
CA GLU A 366 -43.96 -13.26 -15.28
C GLU A 366 -43.06 -12.11 -14.79
N LYS A 367 -43.03 -11.84 -13.48
CA LYS A 367 -42.31 -10.69 -12.89
C LYS A 367 -40.83 -10.94 -12.57
N GLY A 368 -40.36 -12.18 -12.70
CA GLY A 368 -38.98 -12.55 -12.37
C GLY A 368 -38.72 -12.70 -10.87
N PHE A 369 -37.46 -12.59 -10.46
CA PHE A 369 -37.03 -12.90 -9.09
C PHE A 369 -35.91 -12.01 -8.54
N PHE A 370 -35.82 -11.95 -7.20
CA PHE A 370 -34.66 -11.48 -6.46
C PHE A 370 -34.04 -12.64 -5.67
N LEU A 371 -32.72 -12.81 -5.77
CA LEU A 371 -31.97 -13.87 -5.09
C LEU A 371 -30.72 -13.31 -4.43
N GLN A 372 -30.55 -13.51 -3.12
CA GLN A 372 -29.27 -13.32 -2.43
C GLN A 372 -28.56 -14.67 -2.26
N ILE A 373 -27.25 -14.70 -2.50
CA ILE A 373 -26.35 -15.84 -2.31
C ILE A 373 -25.16 -15.38 -1.47
N GLU A 374 -24.75 -16.18 -0.50
CA GLU A 374 -23.62 -15.86 0.37
C GLU A 374 -22.66 -17.05 0.53
N SER A 375 -21.35 -16.79 0.37
CA SER A 375 -20.29 -17.64 0.93
C SER A 375 -19.81 -17.01 2.24
N ALA A 376 -20.40 -17.45 3.35
CA ALA A 376 -20.29 -16.77 4.63
C ALA A 376 -18.99 -17.08 5.39
N SER A 377 -18.30 -18.16 5.01
CA SER A 377 -17.13 -18.63 5.76
C SER A 377 -15.81 -18.09 5.22
N ILE A 378 -15.80 -17.21 4.22
CA ILE A 378 -14.60 -16.44 3.86
C ILE A 378 -14.17 -15.63 5.11
N ASP A 379 -15.02 -14.72 5.58
CA ASP A 379 -14.91 -14.00 6.86
C ASP A 379 -14.60 -14.94 8.03
N LYS A 380 -15.42 -15.97 8.25
CA LYS A 380 -15.29 -16.82 9.45
C LYS A 380 -13.99 -17.61 9.49
N ARG A 381 -13.32 -17.82 8.34
CA ARG A 381 -12.00 -18.44 8.25
C ARG A 381 -10.88 -17.40 8.39
N ASP A 382 -11.12 -16.20 7.92
CA ASP A 382 -10.23 -15.06 8.13
C ASP A 382 -10.15 -14.68 9.63
N HIS A 383 -11.29 -14.64 10.36
CA HIS A 383 -11.38 -14.60 11.82
C HIS A 383 -10.50 -15.64 12.53
N ALA A 384 -10.42 -16.84 11.94
CA ALA A 384 -9.69 -17.98 12.48
C ALA A 384 -8.21 -18.01 12.04
N SER A 385 -7.77 -17.07 11.20
CA SER A 385 -6.46 -17.06 10.53
C SER A 385 -6.17 -18.35 9.80
N ASP A 386 -7.14 -18.73 8.99
CA ASP A 386 -7.20 -19.98 8.27
C ASP A 386 -7.21 -19.72 6.76
N ALA A 387 -6.02 -19.50 6.20
CA ALA A 387 -5.85 -19.20 4.78
C ALA A 387 -6.46 -20.28 3.87
N CYS A 388 -6.27 -21.57 4.16
CA CYS A 388 -6.84 -22.64 3.35
C CYS A 388 -8.37 -22.65 3.41
N GLY A 389 -8.94 -22.49 4.60
CA GLY A 389 -10.39 -22.36 4.74
C GLY A 389 -10.93 -21.17 3.96
N GLN A 390 -10.33 -19.99 4.12
CA GLN A 390 -10.72 -18.74 3.47
C GLN A 390 -10.68 -18.90 1.93
N ILE A 391 -9.56 -19.40 1.39
CA ILE A 391 -9.37 -19.63 -0.05
C ILE A 391 -10.40 -20.62 -0.61
N GLY A 392 -10.68 -21.72 0.11
CA GLY A 392 -11.67 -22.70 -0.30
C GLY A 392 -13.10 -22.15 -0.35
N GLU A 393 -13.44 -21.22 0.54
CA GLU A 393 -14.76 -20.57 0.53
C GLU A 393 -14.87 -19.49 -0.57
N THR A 394 -13.76 -18.86 -0.95
CA THR A 394 -13.69 -17.99 -2.14
C THR A 394 -13.83 -18.80 -3.43
N ASP A 395 -13.23 -20.00 -3.53
CA ASP A 395 -13.44 -20.93 -4.67
C ASP A 395 -14.91 -21.31 -4.81
N ARG A 396 -15.58 -21.63 -3.69
CA ARG A 396 -17.03 -21.91 -3.68
C ARG A 396 -17.86 -20.73 -4.19
N LEU A 397 -17.50 -19.50 -3.79
CA LEU A 397 -18.18 -18.30 -4.27
C LEU A 397 -17.94 -18.08 -5.77
N ASP A 398 -16.73 -18.32 -6.27
CA ASP A 398 -16.42 -18.23 -7.70
C ASP A 398 -17.28 -19.18 -8.53
N GLN A 399 -17.39 -20.44 -8.11
CA GLN A 399 -18.21 -21.44 -8.79
C GLN A 399 -19.71 -21.07 -8.78
N ALA A 400 -20.22 -20.55 -7.67
CA ALA A 400 -21.59 -20.04 -7.59
C ALA A 400 -21.81 -18.82 -8.48
N THR A 401 -20.84 -17.89 -8.51
CA THR A 401 -20.85 -16.70 -9.38
C THR A 401 -20.86 -17.09 -10.84
N LYS A 402 -20.05 -18.09 -11.23
CA LYS A 402 -20.02 -18.63 -12.58
C LYS A 402 -21.40 -19.16 -12.99
N VAL A 403 -22.09 -19.92 -12.12
CA VAL A 403 -23.45 -20.40 -12.41
C VAL A 403 -24.44 -19.25 -12.60
N ALA A 404 -24.37 -18.21 -11.76
CA ALA A 404 -25.22 -17.03 -11.91
C ALA A 404 -24.95 -16.28 -13.21
N LEU A 405 -23.68 -16.10 -13.61
CA LEU A 405 -23.30 -15.48 -14.87
C LEU A 405 -23.71 -16.31 -16.09
N ASP A 406 -23.54 -17.64 -16.04
CA ASP A 406 -23.97 -18.54 -17.11
C ASP A 406 -25.49 -18.45 -17.33
N PHE A 407 -26.28 -18.34 -16.25
CA PHE A 407 -27.71 -18.07 -16.32
C PHE A 407 -28.00 -16.68 -16.89
N ALA A 408 -27.37 -15.63 -16.36
CA ALA A 408 -27.62 -14.24 -16.77
C ALA A 408 -27.26 -13.99 -18.25
N LYS A 409 -26.16 -14.56 -18.74
CA LYS A 409 -25.75 -14.54 -20.15
C LYS A 409 -26.79 -15.19 -21.06
N LYS A 410 -27.45 -16.27 -20.59
CA LYS A 410 -28.48 -16.99 -21.34
C LYS A 410 -29.84 -16.28 -21.31
N ASP A 411 -30.23 -15.74 -20.16
CA ASP A 411 -31.50 -15.05 -19.94
C ASP A 411 -31.51 -13.64 -20.57
N GLY A 412 -30.38 -12.92 -20.50
CA GLY A 412 -30.21 -11.58 -21.06
C GLY A 412 -31.00 -10.47 -20.36
N GLN A 413 -31.76 -10.80 -19.31
CA GLN A 413 -32.58 -9.87 -18.52
C GLN A 413 -32.25 -9.94 -17.02
N THR A 414 -31.10 -10.50 -16.67
CA THR A 414 -30.68 -10.69 -15.27
C THR A 414 -29.48 -9.80 -14.97
N LEU A 415 -29.60 -9.02 -13.89
CA LEU A 415 -28.48 -8.29 -13.30
C LEU A 415 -27.84 -9.17 -12.22
N VAL A 416 -26.54 -9.41 -12.34
CA VAL A 416 -25.73 -10.09 -11.32
C VAL A 416 -24.84 -9.03 -10.66
N VAL A 417 -24.81 -9.00 -9.33
CA VAL A 417 -23.91 -8.13 -8.56
C VAL A 417 -23.12 -8.99 -7.59
N VAL A 418 -21.79 -8.80 -7.55
CA VAL A 418 -20.86 -9.52 -6.65
C VAL A 418 -20.09 -8.51 -5.82
N THR A 419 -20.10 -8.68 -4.50
CA THR A 419 -19.37 -7.80 -3.57
C THR A 419 -19.13 -8.51 -2.22
N ALA A 420 -18.61 -7.77 -1.24
CA ALA A 420 -18.41 -8.21 0.13
C ALA A 420 -19.05 -7.23 1.08
N ASP A 421 -19.40 -7.63 2.29
CA ASP A 421 -20.04 -6.75 3.26
C ASP A 421 -19.05 -5.75 3.91
N HIS A 422 -17.81 -6.18 4.16
CA HIS A 422 -16.66 -5.38 4.62
C HIS A 422 -15.31 -6.01 4.21
N SER A 423 -14.21 -5.29 4.45
CA SER A 423 -12.84 -5.82 4.28
C SER A 423 -12.39 -6.60 5.53
N HIS A 424 -11.34 -7.43 5.39
CA HIS A 424 -10.84 -8.28 6.49
C HIS A 424 -9.31 -8.15 6.68
N THR A 425 -8.71 -9.04 7.47
CA THR A 425 -7.36 -8.90 8.03
C THR A 425 -6.25 -9.48 7.17
N ALA A 426 -6.53 -10.40 6.24
CA ALA A 426 -5.49 -11.14 5.53
C ALA A 426 -4.64 -10.17 4.70
N GLN A 427 -3.32 -10.28 4.77
CA GLN A 427 -2.40 -9.51 3.93
C GLN A 427 -1.42 -10.46 3.23
N ILE A 428 -1.31 -10.35 1.91
CA ILE A 428 -0.24 -11.02 1.15
C ILE A 428 1.05 -10.25 1.42
N VAL A 429 2.03 -10.91 2.02
CA VAL A 429 3.31 -10.29 2.43
C VAL A 429 4.48 -10.98 1.74
N SER A 430 5.65 -10.33 1.76
CA SER A 430 6.89 -10.88 1.22
C SER A 430 7.16 -12.29 1.76
N ASP A 431 7.45 -13.23 0.86
CA ASP A 431 7.68 -14.62 1.27
C ASP A 431 9.02 -14.76 2.02
N GLY A 432 9.02 -15.55 3.10
CA GLY A 432 10.22 -15.84 3.89
C GLY A 432 10.60 -14.77 4.91
N ASP A 433 10.02 -13.57 4.84
CA ASP A 433 10.27 -12.48 5.78
C ASP A 433 9.63 -12.73 7.16
N ASP A 434 10.27 -12.21 8.21
CA ASP A 434 9.68 -12.21 9.54
C ASP A 434 8.61 -11.12 9.62
N HIS A 435 7.55 -11.37 10.40
CA HIS A 435 6.46 -10.43 10.65
C HIS A 435 5.98 -10.51 12.11
N VAL A 436 5.44 -9.41 12.64
CA VAL A 436 4.90 -9.34 14.01
C VAL A 436 3.70 -10.25 14.25
N GLY A 437 2.90 -10.51 13.21
CA GLY A 437 1.70 -11.35 13.28
C GLY A 437 1.93 -12.77 12.75
N PRO A 438 1.00 -13.70 13.01
CA PRO A 438 1.09 -15.04 12.46
C PRO A 438 0.87 -15.11 10.96
N VAL A 439 1.62 -16.01 10.32
CA VAL A 439 1.65 -16.20 8.87
C VAL A 439 1.32 -17.65 8.51
N THR A 440 0.64 -17.86 7.38
CA THR A 440 0.58 -19.13 6.67
C THR A 440 1.32 -19.00 5.34
N ARG A 441 2.26 -19.92 5.07
CA ARG A 441 2.96 -20.01 3.79
C ARG A 441 2.33 -21.11 2.92
N LEU A 442 2.01 -20.80 1.68
CA LEU A 442 1.21 -21.65 0.77
C LEU A 442 1.96 -21.97 -0.52
N ALA A 443 1.80 -23.19 -1.03
CA ALA A 443 2.23 -23.58 -2.37
C ALA A 443 1.14 -23.21 -3.39
N THR A 444 1.44 -22.32 -4.33
CA THR A 444 0.45 -21.76 -5.27
C THR A 444 0.42 -22.49 -6.63
N ALA A 445 -0.54 -22.13 -7.47
CA ALA A 445 -0.63 -22.61 -8.85
C ALA A 445 0.55 -22.19 -9.75
N ASP A 446 1.28 -21.11 -9.40
CA ASP A 446 2.47 -20.67 -10.14
C ASP A 446 3.73 -21.47 -9.77
N GLY A 447 3.67 -22.35 -8.76
CA GLY A 447 4.83 -23.05 -8.22
C GLY A 447 5.68 -22.21 -7.26
N SER A 448 5.39 -20.91 -7.11
CA SER A 448 6.02 -20.02 -6.14
C SER A 448 5.29 -20.01 -4.79
N PRO A 449 5.98 -19.88 -3.66
CA PRO A 449 5.35 -19.76 -2.36
C PRO A 449 4.68 -18.38 -2.17
N MET A 450 3.55 -18.35 -1.47
CA MET A 450 2.87 -17.12 -1.06
C MET A 450 2.67 -17.11 0.46
N SER A 451 3.00 -16.00 1.10
CA SER A 451 2.83 -15.82 2.55
C SER A 451 1.63 -14.92 2.86
N ILE A 452 0.74 -15.38 3.75
CA ILE A 452 -0.47 -14.66 4.20
C ILE A 452 -0.36 -14.35 5.69
N LEU A 453 -0.31 -13.06 6.02
CA LEU A 453 -0.24 -12.50 7.37
C LEU A 453 -1.63 -12.18 7.93
N TYR A 454 -1.80 -12.39 9.24
CA TYR A 454 -2.98 -12.00 10.00
C TYR A 454 -2.57 -11.14 11.22
N GLY A 455 -2.84 -9.83 11.19
CA GLY A 455 -2.27 -8.88 12.15
C GLY A 455 -3.26 -8.14 13.07
N THR A 456 -4.57 -8.26 12.86
CA THR A 456 -5.57 -7.39 13.54
C THR A 456 -5.88 -7.78 14.99
N THR A 457 -5.17 -8.78 15.55
CA THR A 457 -5.24 -9.15 16.97
C THR A 457 -3.89 -9.44 17.58
N LYS A 458 -3.83 -9.39 18.91
CA LYS A 458 -2.66 -9.80 19.67
C LYS A 458 -2.31 -11.28 19.43
N VAL A 459 -1.02 -11.57 19.47
CA VAL A 459 -0.46 -12.93 19.41
C VAL A 459 -0.59 -13.60 20.78
N ALA A 460 -0.88 -14.90 20.80
CA ALA A 460 -0.90 -15.76 21.98
C ALA A 460 0.52 -16.20 22.39
N GLU A 461 0.66 -16.70 23.62
CA GLU A 461 1.95 -17.22 24.11
C GLU A 461 2.52 -18.37 23.26
N ASP A 462 1.66 -19.14 22.57
CA ASP A 462 2.05 -20.25 21.71
C ASP A 462 2.38 -19.83 20.26
N GLY A 463 2.40 -18.52 19.98
CA GLY A 463 2.67 -17.95 18.66
C GLY A 463 1.50 -18.04 17.67
N THR A 464 0.33 -18.52 18.09
CA THR A 464 -0.92 -18.42 17.32
C THR A 464 -1.66 -17.13 17.67
N ASN A 465 -2.87 -16.93 17.14
CA ASN A 465 -3.70 -15.80 17.55
C ASN A 465 -4.31 -15.99 18.93
N ALA A 466 -4.28 -14.96 19.75
CA ALA A 466 -4.90 -14.99 21.08
C ALA A 466 -6.42 -14.77 21.04
N GLY A 467 -7.00 -14.52 19.86
CA GLY A 467 -8.41 -14.20 19.68
C GLY A 467 -8.85 -14.37 18.22
N SER A 468 -10.07 -13.89 17.95
CA SER A 468 -10.64 -13.81 16.60
C SER A 468 -10.08 -12.59 15.90
N GLN A 469 -9.52 -12.74 14.70
CA GLN A 469 -9.11 -11.58 13.91
C GLN A 469 -10.27 -10.60 13.71
N GLN A 470 -9.97 -9.34 13.39
CA GLN A 470 -11.00 -8.32 13.28
C GLN A 470 -11.17 -7.88 11.82
N HIS A 471 -12.38 -7.39 11.51
CA HIS A 471 -12.67 -6.76 10.24
C HIS A 471 -11.84 -5.48 10.08
N THR A 472 -11.74 -4.98 8.85
CA THR A 472 -11.05 -3.72 8.54
C THR A 472 -11.96 -2.75 7.78
N GLY A 473 -11.63 -1.46 7.89
CA GLY A 473 -12.44 -0.36 7.35
C GLY A 473 -12.15 0.03 5.90
N ALA A 474 -11.24 -0.65 5.20
CA ALA A 474 -10.87 -0.32 3.82
C ALA A 474 -12.05 -0.51 2.87
N GLN A 475 -12.26 0.41 1.92
CA GLN A 475 -13.28 0.27 0.86
C GLN A 475 -13.11 -1.04 0.08
N LEU A 476 -14.18 -1.49 -0.57
CA LEU A 476 -14.18 -2.78 -1.24
C LEU A 476 -14.84 -2.75 -2.61
N ARG A 477 -14.51 -3.78 -3.39
CA ARG A 477 -14.97 -4.00 -4.76
C ARG A 477 -16.46 -4.31 -4.82
N VAL A 478 -17.18 -3.62 -5.69
CA VAL A 478 -18.54 -3.96 -6.14
C VAL A 478 -18.53 -4.11 -7.66
N ALA A 479 -18.89 -5.30 -8.15
CA ALA A 479 -18.87 -5.60 -9.58
C ALA A 479 -20.24 -6.09 -10.06
N ALA A 480 -20.56 -5.83 -11.32
CA ALA A 480 -21.85 -6.16 -11.91
C ALA A 480 -21.77 -6.67 -13.36
N TYR A 481 -22.77 -7.46 -13.74
CA TYR A 481 -23.02 -7.93 -15.10
C TYR A 481 -24.52 -7.81 -15.43
N GLY A 482 -24.86 -7.25 -16.60
CA GLY A 482 -26.23 -7.27 -17.14
C GLY A 482 -26.97 -5.93 -17.07
N PRO A 483 -28.30 -5.89 -17.23
CA PRO A 483 -29.05 -4.64 -17.34
C PRO A 483 -28.90 -3.73 -16.11
N GLY A 484 -28.28 -2.56 -16.29
CA GLY A 484 -28.08 -1.55 -15.25
C GLY A 484 -26.78 -1.68 -14.48
N GLU A 485 -25.87 -2.56 -14.92
CA GLU A 485 -24.53 -2.76 -14.35
C GLU A 485 -23.70 -1.48 -14.21
N GLU A 486 -23.95 -0.47 -15.06
CA GLU A 486 -23.20 0.79 -15.05
C GLU A 486 -23.35 1.54 -13.72
N ASN A 487 -24.42 1.26 -12.97
CA ASN A 487 -24.74 1.91 -11.70
C ASN A 487 -23.92 1.38 -10.51
N VAL A 488 -22.86 0.60 -10.74
CA VAL A 488 -21.86 0.25 -9.70
C VAL A 488 -20.50 0.92 -9.93
N LEU A 489 -20.30 1.55 -11.08
CA LEU A 489 -19.01 2.16 -11.46
C LEU A 489 -18.67 3.38 -10.59
N GLY A 490 -17.39 3.67 -10.43
CA GLY A 490 -16.90 4.81 -9.64
C GLY A 490 -16.88 4.51 -8.15
N GLN A 491 -17.00 5.57 -7.34
CA GLN A 491 -17.09 5.49 -5.87
C GLN A 491 -18.55 5.65 -5.42
N THR A 492 -19.05 4.67 -4.66
CA THR A 492 -20.41 4.64 -4.08
C THR A 492 -20.36 4.40 -2.57
N ASP A 493 -21.51 4.36 -1.89
CA ASP A 493 -21.68 3.76 -0.57
C ASP A 493 -22.50 2.47 -0.67
N GLN A 494 -22.34 1.54 0.27
CA GLN A 494 -23.11 0.29 0.32
C GLN A 494 -24.63 0.51 0.35
N THR A 495 -25.11 1.67 0.83
CA THR A 495 -26.53 2.04 0.74
C THR A 495 -27.00 2.37 -0.69
N ASP A 496 -26.11 2.77 -1.60
CA ASP A 496 -26.46 2.97 -3.02
C ASP A 496 -26.82 1.65 -3.71
N LEU A 497 -26.25 0.52 -3.26
CA LEU A 497 -26.54 -0.81 -3.83
C LEU A 497 -28.02 -1.18 -3.69
N PHE A 498 -28.67 -0.78 -2.59
CA PHE A 498 -30.12 -0.92 -2.41
C PHE A 498 -30.89 -0.25 -3.55
N TYR A 499 -30.52 0.98 -3.89
CA TYR A 499 -31.16 1.73 -4.97
C TYR A 499 -30.80 1.21 -6.35
N THR A 500 -29.57 0.74 -6.56
CA THR A 500 -29.16 0.09 -7.82
C THR A 500 -30.03 -1.15 -8.09
N ILE A 501 -30.21 -2.02 -7.09
CA ILE A 501 -31.07 -3.21 -7.21
C ILE A 501 -32.54 -2.82 -7.36
N GLY A 502 -33.05 -1.93 -6.50
CA GLY A 502 -34.44 -1.47 -6.54
C GLY A 502 -34.79 -0.77 -7.85
N ASN A 503 -33.86 -0.02 -8.44
CA ASN A 503 -34.03 0.61 -9.74
C ASN A 503 -34.09 -0.42 -10.87
N ALA A 504 -33.19 -1.41 -10.88
CA ALA A 504 -33.16 -2.45 -11.89
C ALA A 504 -34.46 -3.27 -11.91
N LEU A 505 -34.97 -3.66 -10.73
CA LEU A 505 -36.23 -4.40 -10.57
C LEU A 505 -37.49 -3.54 -10.63
N SER A 506 -37.37 -2.23 -10.86
CA SER A 506 -38.50 -1.28 -10.86
C SER A 506 -39.30 -1.24 -9.55
N LEU A 507 -38.62 -1.45 -8.42
CA LEU A 507 -39.18 -1.35 -7.07
C LEU A 507 -39.15 0.09 -6.51
N ASN A 508 -38.23 0.92 -7.02
CA ASN A 508 -38.06 2.29 -6.58
C ASN A 508 -38.89 3.28 -7.43
N ALA A 509 -39.87 3.94 -6.82
CA ALA A 509 -40.71 4.95 -7.47
C ALA A 509 -39.98 6.30 -7.69
N GLU A 510 -38.90 6.56 -6.95
CA GLU A 510 -38.10 7.80 -7.04
C GLU A 510 -36.91 7.67 -8.00
N ALA A 511 -36.81 6.55 -8.74
CA ALA A 511 -35.70 6.26 -9.65
C ALA A 511 -35.50 7.38 -10.69
N SER A 512 -34.24 7.74 -10.96
CA SER A 512 -33.93 8.69 -12.03
C SER A 512 -34.47 8.22 -13.39
N THR A 513 -35.16 9.10 -14.11
CA THR A 513 -35.57 8.86 -15.50
C THR A 513 -34.51 9.29 -16.51
N ALA A 514 -33.48 10.02 -16.07
CA ALA A 514 -32.35 10.46 -16.89
C ALA A 514 -31.17 9.49 -16.75
N ALA A 515 -30.51 9.18 -17.87
CA ALA A 515 -29.29 8.38 -17.92
C ALA A 515 -28.12 9.27 -18.36
N SER A 516 -27.03 9.32 -17.59
CA SER A 516 -25.87 10.17 -17.89
C SER A 516 -24.89 9.54 -18.90
N ASP A 517 -24.70 8.21 -18.88
CA ASP A 517 -23.62 7.52 -19.62
C ASP A 517 -24.11 6.25 -20.35
N ALA A 518 -25.11 6.40 -21.21
CA ALA A 518 -25.92 5.29 -21.75
C ALA A 518 -25.20 4.29 -22.70
N LYS A 519 -23.87 4.17 -22.70
CA LYS A 519 -23.17 3.10 -23.42
C LYS A 519 -21.89 2.69 -22.69
N LEU A 520 -21.92 1.57 -21.99
CA LEU A 520 -20.70 0.77 -21.92
C LEU A 520 -20.39 0.24 -23.32
N ALA A 521 -19.13 0.41 -23.67
CA ALA A 521 -18.57 -0.07 -24.91
C ALA A 521 -18.40 -1.60 -24.85
N LYS A 522 -18.05 -2.20 -25.99
CA LYS A 522 -18.15 -3.64 -26.35
C LYS A 522 -17.86 -4.64 -25.20
N PRO A 523 -18.46 -5.85 -25.21
CA PRO A 523 -18.07 -6.93 -24.30
C PRO A 523 -16.55 -7.08 -24.24
N VAL A 524 -16.02 -7.30 -23.05
CA VAL A 524 -14.59 -7.53 -22.79
C VAL A 524 -14.06 -8.58 -23.77
N ALA A 525 -12.94 -8.30 -24.44
CA ALA A 525 -12.24 -9.32 -25.20
C ALA A 525 -11.84 -10.46 -24.25
N GLY A 526 -12.02 -11.72 -24.63
CA GLY A 526 -11.64 -12.84 -23.76
C GLY A 526 -10.19 -12.70 -23.29
N GLY A 527 -9.97 -12.79 -21.97
CA GLY A 527 -8.64 -12.63 -21.38
C GLY A 527 -7.61 -13.59 -21.98
N ALA A 528 -6.35 -13.15 -22.02
CA ALA A 528 -5.21 -13.97 -22.42
C ALA A 528 -5.10 -15.21 -21.52
N LYS A 529 -4.49 -16.27 -22.06
CA LYS A 529 -4.14 -17.46 -21.26
C LYS A 529 -3.13 -17.04 -20.18
N MET A 530 -3.11 -17.79 -19.07
CA MET A 530 -2.07 -17.64 -18.04
C MET A 530 -0.69 -17.57 -18.68
N ALA A 531 0.02 -16.48 -18.40
CA ALA A 531 1.41 -16.32 -18.76
C ALA A 531 2.27 -17.02 -17.70
N ILE A 532 3.19 -17.89 -18.16
CA ILE A 532 4.15 -18.61 -17.32
C ILE A 532 5.55 -18.08 -17.64
N ALA A 533 6.32 -17.74 -16.61
CA ALA A 533 7.70 -17.30 -16.76
C ALA A 533 8.68 -18.49 -16.88
N VAL A 534 8.27 -19.68 -16.45
CA VAL A 534 9.03 -20.92 -16.54
C VAL A 534 8.28 -21.89 -17.44
N ASP A 535 8.95 -22.40 -18.46
CA ASP A 535 8.35 -23.38 -19.38
C ASP A 535 8.21 -24.78 -18.76
N GLU A 536 7.55 -25.70 -19.47
CA GLU A 536 7.31 -27.08 -19.01
C GLU A 536 8.59 -27.89 -18.72
N ASN A 537 9.76 -27.41 -19.17
CA ASN A 537 11.06 -28.04 -18.95
C ASN A 537 11.85 -27.38 -17.80
N GLY A 538 11.26 -26.40 -17.10
CA GLY A 538 11.92 -25.67 -16.01
C GLY A 538 12.85 -24.56 -16.49
N LYS A 539 12.76 -24.14 -17.76
CA LYS A 539 13.60 -23.06 -18.28
C LYS A 539 12.91 -21.71 -18.12
N VAL A 540 13.64 -20.74 -17.59
CA VAL A 540 13.19 -19.34 -17.51
C VAL A 540 13.07 -18.73 -18.91
N THR A 541 11.90 -18.20 -19.19
CA THR A 541 11.59 -17.40 -20.38
C THR A 541 11.58 -15.93 -19.99
N VAL A 542 12.27 -15.10 -20.78
CA VAL A 542 12.27 -13.64 -20.58
C VAL A 542 10.96 -13.11 -21.15
N PRO A 543 10.08 -12.51 -20.34
CA PRO A 543 8.82 -11.98 -20.83
C PRO A 543 9.06 -10.88 -21.86
N ALA A 544 8.41 -10.96 -23.01
CA ALA A 544 8.36 -9.88 -23.97
C ALA A 544 7.28 -8.84 -23.56
N PRO A 545 7.35 -7.60 -24.08
CA PRO A 545 6.29 -6.63 -23.89
C PRO A 545 4.92 -7.18 -24.28
N GLY A 546 3.98 -7.14 -23.34
CA GLY A 546 2.60 -7.59 -23.53
C GLY A 546 2.32 -9.07 -23.27
N ASP A 547 3.34 -9.88 -22.97
CA ASP A 547 3.14 -11.31 -22.66
C ASP A 547 2.28 -11.53 -21.41
N PHE A 548 2.39 -10.63 -20.42
CA PHE A 548 1.62 -10.65 -19.17
C PHE A 548 0.42 -9.69 -19.16
N ALA A 549 0.20 -8.94 -20.25
CA ALA A 549 -0.98 -8.09 -20.37
C ALA A 549 -2.22 -8.98 -20.57
N GLN A 550 -3.23 -8.80 -19.73
CA GLN A 550 -4.42 -9.64 -19.75
C GLN A 550 -5.19 -9.52 -21.07
N TYR A 551 -5.03 -8.42 -21.79
CA TYR A 551 -5.65 -8.20 -23.10
C TYR A 551 -4.62 -8.03 -24.22
N GLY A 552 -3.37 -8.41 -23.95
CA GLY A 552 -2.26 -8.25 -24.89
C GLY A 552 -2.02 -6.81 -25.32
N LYS A 553 -1.28 -6.64 -26.41
CA LYS A 553 -0.88 -5.31 -26.92
C LYS A 553 -2.04 -4.45 -27.44
N ASP A 554 -3.18 -5.07 -27.72
CA ASP A 554 -4.36 -4.34 -28.16
C ASP A 554 -5.12 -3.69 -27.00
N GLY A 555 -4.83 -4.07 -25.75
CA GLY A 555 -5.55 -3.63 -24.56
C GLY A 555 -6.99 -4.14 -24.54
N GLU A 556 -7.77 -3.70 -23.56
CA GLU A 556 -9.12 -4.22 -23.30
C GLU A 556 -10.12 -3.97 -24.45
N GLN A 557 -9.85 -2.97 -25.30
CA GLN A 557 -10.64 -2.62 -26.50
C GLN A 557 -12.12 -2.33 -26.22
N ARG A 558 -12.45 -1.88 -25.01
CA ARG A 558 -13.79 -1.34 -24.71
C ARG A 558 -13.98 -0.07 -25.52
N SER A 559 -13.07 0.88 -25.40
CA SER A 559 -13.17 2.18 -26.07
C SER A 559 -11.98 2.40 -27.01
N ASP A 560 -12.27 2.84 -28.24
CA ASP A 560 -11.26 3.27 -29.23
C ASP A 560 -11.06 4.79 -29.27
N ALA A 561 -11.74 5.51 -28.36
CA ALA A 561 -11.63 6.96 -28.25
C ALA A 561 -10.18 7.39 -27.99
N LYS A 562 -9.73 8.41 -28.72
CA LYS A 562 -8.37 8.94 -28.63
C LYS A 562 -8.31 10.16 -27.74
N ALA A 563 -7.30 10.21 -26.90
CA ALA A 563 -6.96 11.36 -26.09
C ALA A 563 -5.87 12.18 -26.80
N LYS A 564 -5.95 13.51 -26.69
CA LYS A 564 -4.86 14.39 -27.09
C LYS A 564 -3.77 14.42 -26.01
N ASN A 565 -4.18 14.38 -24.75
CA ASN A 565 -3.26 14.37 -23.62
C ASN A 565 -3.56 13.19 -22.68
N VAL A 566 -2.53 12.67 -22.03
CA VAL A 566 -2.67 11.72 -20.91
C VAL A 566 -1.98 12.29 -19.69
N VAL A 567 -2.66 12.25 -18.55
CA VAL A 567 -2.07 12.50 -17.23
C VAL A 567 -2.23 11.24 -16.39
N LEU A 568 -1.10 10.62 -16.02
CA LEU A 568 -1.04 9.44 -15.17
C LEU A 568 -0.59 9.85 -13.77
N PHE A 569 -1.48 9.70 -12.79
CA PHE A 569 -1.20 9.92 -11.38
C PHE A 569 -0.89 8.60 -10.68
N ILE A 570 0.25 8.56 -9.99
CA ILE A 570 0.68 7.44 -9.14
C ILE A 570 0.70 7.92 -7.68
N GLY A 571 -0.13 7.33 -6.83
CA GLY A 571 0.09 7.36 -5.39
C GLY A 571 0.93 6.15 -5.00
N ASP A 572 2.22 6.34 -4.76
CA ASP A 572 3.14 5.24 -4.38
C ASP A 572 2.59 4.57 -3.10
N GLY A 573 2.34 3.25 -3.13
CA GLY A 573 1.74 2.50 -2.03
C GLY A 573 0.27 2.80 -1.71
N MET A 574 -0.45 3.59 -2.55
CA MET A 574 -1.81 4.06 -2.28
C MET A 574 -2.91 3.00 -2.59
N GLY A 575 -2.96 1.95 -1.78
CA GLY A 575 -4.02 0.95 -1.83
C GLY A 575 -5.39 1.47 -1.37
N ASP A 576 -6.40 0.59 -1.40
CA ASP A 576 -7.77 0.91 -1.01
C ASP A 576 -7.89 1.33 0.48
N SER A 577 -7.01 0.84 1.35
CA SER A 577 -6.95 1.22 2.77
C SER A 577 -6.41 2.64 2.96
N GLU A 578 -5.37 2.99 2.20
CA GLU A 578 -4.75 4.31 2.20
C GLU A 578 -5.76 5.37 1.72
N ILE A 579 -6.47 5.11 0.62
CA ILE A 579 -7.55 5.98 0.10
C ILE A 579 -8.63 6.17 1.17
N THR A 580 -9.09 5.08 1.78
CA THR A 580 -10.21 5.13 2.74
C THR A 580 -9.83 5.85 4.03
N SER A 581 -8.62 5.65 4.54
CA SER A 581 -8.16 6.31 5.76
C SER A 581 -8.01 7.82 5.56
N ALA A 582 -7.48 8.26 4.41
CA ALA A 582 -7.40 9.67 4.09
C ALA A 582 -8.79 10.30 3.89
N ARG A 583 -9.71 9.63 3.17
CA ARG A 583 -11.11 10.08 3.04
C ARG A 583 -11.78 10.23 4.40
N ASN A 584 -11.72 9.19 5.24
CA ASN A 584 -12.32 9.19 6.58
C ASN A 584 -11.78 10.34 7.43
N TYR A 585 -10.46 10.57 7.39
CA TYR A 585 -9.82 11.62 8.18
C TYR A 585 -10.18 13.04 7.69
N LEU A 586 -10.08 13.29 6.39
CA LEU A 586 -10.16 14.63 5.79
C LEU A 586 -11.59 15.06 5.45
N TYR A 587 -12.43 14.12 5.01
CA TYR A 587 -13.77 14.39 4.45
C TYR A 587 -14.90 13.63 5.17
N GLY A 588 -14.55 12.67 6.05
CA GLY A 588 -15.49 11.91 6.85
C GLY A 588 -15.89 10.59 6.20
N ALA A 589 -16.48 9.68 6.97
CA ALA A 589 -16.78 8.31 6.53
C ALA A 589 -17.71 8.24 5.30
N ASN A 590 -18.60 9.24 5.17
CA ASN A 590 -19.52 9.39 4.05
C ASN A 590 -19.14 10.51 3.07
N GLY A 591 -17.97 11.13 3.27
CA GLY A 591 -17.41 12.14 2.37
C GLY A 591 -16.76 11.51 1.13
N ARG A 592 -16.20 12.37 0.27
CA ARG A 592 -15.55 12.02 -1.00
C ARG A 592 -14.35 12.92 -1.23
N LEU A 593 -13.27 12.32 -1.71
CA LEU A 593 -12.08 13.00 -2.20
C LEU A 593 -12.42 13.72 -3.53
N PRO A 594 -12.30 15.05 -3.63
CA PRO A 594 -12.70 15.83 -4.81
C PRO A 594 -12.04 15.40 -6.12
N GLY A 595 -10.80 14.91 -6.09
CA GLY A 595 -10.09 14.40 -7.25
C GLY A 595 -10.28 12.89 -7.40
N ILE A 596 -9.75 12.12 -6.44
CA ILE A 596 -9.57 10.67 -6.52
C ILE A 596 -10.91 9.92 -6.62
N ASP A 597 -11.95 10.34 -5.89
CA ASP A 597 -13.26 9.67 -5.88
C ASP A 597 -14.18 10.16 -7.01
N ASN A 598 -13.79 11.20 -7.75
CA ASN A 598 -14.61 11.84 -8.78
C ASN A 598 -14.22 11.41 -10.21
N LEU A 599 -13.62 10.22 -10.34
CA LEU A 599 -13.32 9.60 -11.61
C LEU A 599 -14.47 8.68 -12.03
N GLU A 600 -14.85 8.77 -13.30
CA GLU A 600 -16.00 8.09 -13.89
C GLU A 600 -15.86 6.57 -13.91
N TYR A 601 -14.73 6.04 -14.33
CA TYR A 601 -14.54 4.60 -14.53
C TYR A 601 -13.53 4.04 -13.53
N THR A 602 -13.76 2.82 -13.09
CA THR A 602 -12.98 2.15 -12.05
C THR A 602 -12.81 0.68 -12.39
N GLY A 603 -11.70 0.12 -11.95
CA GLY A 603 -11.43 -1.30 -11.92
C GLY A 603 -10.33 -1.60 -10.92
N SER A 604 -9.71 -2.76 -11.07
CA SER A 604 -8.58 -3.20 -10.26
C SER A 604 -7.54 -3.90 -11.10
N TYR A 605 -6.30 -3.88 -10.64
CA TYR A 605 -5.22 -4.58 -11.35
C TYR A 605 -4.27 -5.38 -10.47
N THR A 606 -3.52 -6.30 -11.10
CA THR A 606 -2.39 -7.03 -10.49
C THR A 606 -1.06 -6.33 -10.71
N HIS A 607 -0.16 -6.47 -9.74
CA HIS A 607 1.14 -5.80 -9.76
C HIS A 607 2.31 -6.68 -9.31
N PHE A 608 2.15 -8.01 -9.25
CA PHE A 608 3.24 -8.95 -8.94
C PHE A 608 4.46 -8.76 -9.86
N SER A 609 5.65 -9.10 -9.37
CA SER A 609 6.91 -9.11 -10.12
C SER A 609 7.41 -10.53 -10.37
N ILE A 610 8.52 -10.66 -11.09
CA ILE A 610 9.11 -11.95 -11.45
C ILE A 610 10.59 -11.92 -11.08
N ASP A 611 11.01 -12.85 -10.22
CA ASP A 611 12.41 -12.99 -9.84
C ASP A 611 13.26 -13.47 -11.03
N ARG A 612 14.59 -13.30 -10.95
CA ARG A 612 15.49 -13.61 -12.07
C ARG A 612 15.52 -15.09 -12.46
N ASP A 613 15.11 -15.97 -11.55
CA ASP A 613 14.95 -17.41 -11.78
C ASP A 613 13.55 -17.78 -12.32
N GLY A 614 12.72 -16.78 -12.64
CA GLY A 614 11.38 -16.96 -13.18
C GLY A 614 10.30 -17.20 -12.12
N ALA A 615 10.64 -17.23 -10.83
CA ALA A 615 9.64 -17.36 -9.78
C ALA A 615 8.74 -16.12 -9.73
N ILE A 616 7.45 -16.32 -9.51
CA ILE A 616 6.52 -15.22 -9.23
C ILE A 616 6.78 -14.67 -7.84
N ASN A 617 6.99 -13.37 -7.76
CA ASN A 617 7.04 -12.64 -6.50
C ASN A 617 5.74 -11.85 -6.32
N TYR A 618 4.93 -12.30 -5.36
CA TYR A 618 3.61 -11.74 -5.09
C TYR A 618 3.63 -10.33 -4.48
N VAL A 619 4.80 -9.83 -4.07
CA VAL A 619 4.97 -8.49 -3.50
C VAL A 619 6.07 -7.76 -4.26
N THR A 620 5.66 -6.83 -5.11
CA THR A 620 6.56 -6.04 -5.95
C THR A 620 7.18 -4.87 -5.16
N ASP A 621 8.28 -4.33 -5.68
CA ASP A 621 8.78 -3.00 -5.33
C ASP A 621 8.40 -1.97 -6.40
N SER A 622 8.54 -0.67 -6.10
CA SER A 622 8.20 0.42 -7.03
C SER A 622 8.95 0.39 -8.37
N ALA A 623 10.08 -0.32 -8.47
CA ALA A 623 10.88 -0.40 -9.69
C ALA A 623 10.31 -1.41 -10.69
N ALA A 624 10.02 -2.63 -10.24
CA ALA A 624 9.43 -3.65 -11.10
C ALA A 624 8.01 -3.28 -11.53
N SER A 625 7.21 -2.76 -10.59
CA SER A 625 5.85 -2.27 -10.87
C SER A 625 5.88 -1.09 -11.85
N GLY A 626 6.76 -0.11 -11.61
CA GLY A 626 7.03 1.01 -12.50
C GLY A 626 7.36 0.59 -13.91
N THR A 627 8.27 -0.37 -14.03
CA THR A 627 8.67 -0.92 -15.33
C THR A 627 7.49 -1.59 -16.04
N ALA A 628 6.56 -2.22 -15.31
CA ALA A 628 5.40 -2.87 -15.89
C ALA A 628 4.47 -1.89 -16.61
N TRP A 629 4.06 -0.77 -16.00
CA TRP A 629 3.21 0.21 -16.70
C TRP A 629 4.00 1.06 -17.70
N ALA A 630 5.28 1.32 -17.43
CA ALA A 630 6.10 2.15 -18.29
C ALA A 630 6.41 1.45 -19.61
N THR A 631 6.63 0.12 -19.61
CA THR A 631 7.15 -0.63 -20.77
C THR A 631 6.24 -1.76 -21.26
N GLY A 632 5.23 -2.14 -20.48
CA GLY A 632 4.39 -3.32 -20.76
C GLY A 632 5.09 -4.65 -20.50
N THR A 633 6.20 -4.66 -19.76
CA THR A 633 7.04 -5.84 -19.49
C THR A 633 7.18 -6.10 -17.99
N LYS A 634 6.96 -7.35 -17.55
CA LYS A 634 7.25 -7.77 -16.17
C LYS A 634 8.76 -7.98 -15.96
N THR A 635 9.25 -7.65 -14.78
CA THR A 635 10.67 -7.75 -14.42
C THR A 635 10.85 -8.03 -12.92
N TYR A 636 12.11 -8.06 -12.46
CA TYR A 636 12.50 -8.34 -11.08
C TYR A 636 12.54 -7.08 -10.20
N ASN A 637 12.29 -7.25 -8.90
CA ASN A 637 12.32 -6.14 -7.95
C ASN A 637 13.67 -5.40 -8.00
N GLY A 638 13.60 -4.07 -8.10
CA GLY A 638 14.77 -3.19 -8.26
C GLY A 638 15.18 -2.91 -9.71
N ALA A 639 14.62 -3.57 -10.73
CA ALA A 639 14.90 -3.26 -12.14
C ALA A 639 14.16 -1.99 -12.61
N ILE A 640 14.87 -1.10 -13.31
CA ILE A 640 14.29 0.12 -13.90
C ILE A 640 14.37 -0.01 -15.41
N GLY A 641 13.23 -0.12 -16.09
CA GLY A 641 13.16 -0.06 -17.55
C GLY A 641 13.90 -1.20 -18.28
N VAL A 642 14.18 -2.32 -17.61
CA VAL A 642 14.88 -3.49 -18.19
C VAL A 642 14.10 -4.78 -17.95
N ASP A 643 14.22 -5.74 -18.88
CA ASP A 643 13.64 -7.09 -18.74
C ASP A 643 14.45 -8.00 -17.80
N LEU A 644 14.04 -9.27 -17.64
CA LEU A 644 14.75 -10.25 -16.81
C LEU A 644 16.19 -10.55 -17.29
N ALA A 645 16.48 -10.34 -18.57
CA ALA A 645 17.82 -10.44 -19.16
C ALA A 645 18.59 -9.12 -19.08
N GLN A 646 18.08 -8.13 -18.33
CA GLN A 646 18.68 -6.81 -18.13
C GLN A 646 18.78 -6.00 -19.42
N LYS A 647 17.95 -6.32 -20.43
CA LYS A 647 17.90 -5.56 -21.67
C LYS A 647 16.93 -4.37 -21.53
N PRO A 648 17.33 -3.16 -21.96
CA PRO A 648 16.46 -2.00 -21.98
C PRO A 648 15.16 -2.24 -22.77
N GLN A 649 14.04 -1.82 -22.19
CA GLN A 649 12.71 -1.84 -22.78
C GLN A 649 12.20 -0.40 -22.92
N GLU A 650 11.78 -0.03 -24.13
CA GLU A 650 11.29 1.32 -24.42
C GLU A 650 10.07 1.68 -23.54
N ASN A 651 10.12 2.86 -22.91
CA ASN A 651 9.06 3.33 -22.02
C ASN A 651 8.05 4.28 -22.72
N LEU A 652 6.91 4.54 -22.06
CA LEU A 652 5.83 5.40 -22.57
C LEU A 652 6.28 6.84 -22.87
N LEU A 653 7.18 7.40 -22.06
CA LEU A 653 7.68 8.75 -22.25
C LEU A 653 8.52 8.85 -23.54
N GLU A 654 9.39 7.87 -23.77
CA GLU A 654 10.18 7.75 -25.01
C GLU A 654 9.28 7.59 -26.24
N LYS A 655 8.24 6.73 -26.15
CA LYS A 655 7.25 6.54 -27.21
C LYS A 655 6.51 7.85 -27.53
N ALA A 656 6.04 8.57 -26.51
CA ALA A 656 5.35 9.84 -26.66
C ALA A 656 6.26 10.90 -27.30
N LYS A 657 7.52 10.99 -26.85
CA LYS A 657 8.51 11.91 -27.41
C LYS A 657 8.80 11.61 -28.88
N ARG A 658 9.00 10.33 -29.25
CA ARG A 658 9.18 9.95 -30.66
C ARG A 658 7.96 10.29 -31.52
N ALA A 659 6.76 10.16 -30.98
CA ALA A 659 5.53 10.54 -31.65
C ALA A 659 5.35 12.07 -31.81
N GLY A 660 6.28 12.88 -31.29
CA GLY A 660 6.25 14.34 -31.35
C GLY A 660 5.35 14.98 -30.28
N LEU A 661 4.92 14.21 -29.28
CA LEU A 661 4.22 14.76 -28.11
C LEU A 661 5.22 15.42 -27.17
N LYS A 662 4.76 16.42 -26.43
CA LYS A 662 5.53 16.92 -25.28
C LYS A 662 5.46 15.93 -24.11
N THR A 663 6.50 15.89 -23.29
CA THR A 663 6.61 14.94 -22.19
C THR A 663 6.95 15.59 -20.86
N GLY A 664 6.28 15.12 -19.81
CA GLY A 664 6.50 15.55 -18.44
C GLY A 664 6.59 14.39 -17.46
N ASN A 665 7.41 14.56 -16.43
CA ASN A 665 7.57 13.61 -15.33
C ASN A 665 7.83 14.37 -14.03
N ILE A 666 6.87 14.36 -13.11
CA ILE A 666 6.97 15.11 -11.86
C ILE A 666 6.69 14.22 -10.65
N THR A 667 7.35 14.51 -9.53
CA THR A 667 7.24 13.72 -8.31
C THR A 667 7.50 14.55 -7.05
N THR A 668 7.02 14.08 -5.90
CA THR A 668 7.46 14.54 -4.57
C THR A 668 8.71 13.81 -4.04
N SER A 669 9.20 12.74 -4.68
CA SER A 669 10.45 12.06 -4.32
C SER A 669 11.68 12.70 -4.97
N GLU A 670 12.85 12.12 -4.70
CA GLU A 670 14.04 12.25 -5.53
C GLU A 670 13.69 11.83 -6.97
N VAL A 671 13.97 12.66 -7.99
CA VAL A 671 13.64 12.30 -9.39
C VAL A 671 14.35 11.04 -9.90
N GLN A 672 15.34 10.55 -9.17
CA GLN A 672 16.04 9.29 -9.42
C GLN A 672 15.35 8.07 -8.79
N ASP A 673 14.35 8.27 -7.92
CA ASP A 673 13.61 7.15 -7.34
C ASP A 673 12.85 6.38 -8.42
N ALA A 674 12.43 5.17 -8.10
CA ALA A 674 12.00 4.20 -9.10
C ALA A 674 10.87 4.70 -10.00
N THR A 675 9.78 5.20 -9.43
CA THR A 675 8.59 5.64 -10.16
C THR A 675 8.87 6.72 -11.21
N PRO A 676 9.60 7.83 -10.93
CA PRO A 676 10.00 8.75 -11.98
C PRO A 676 11.09 8.16 -12.88
N ALA A 677 12.03 7.36 -12.35
CA ALA A 677 13.14 6.81 -13.13
C ALA A 677 12.69 5.85 -14.25
N VAL A 678 11.63 5.06 -14.05
CA VAL A 678 11.12 4.14 -15.09
C VAL A 678 10.62 4.84 -16.35
N MET A 679 10.37 6.15 -16.29
CA MET A 679 9.99 6.98 -17.43
C MET A 679 11.19 7.66 -18.11
N GLY A 680 12.43 7.45 -17.64
CA GLY A 680 13.58 8.14 -18.23
C GLY A 680 14.95 7.50 -18.02
N ALA A 681 15.01 6.26 -17.54
CA ALA A 681 16.24 5.51 -17.39
C ALA A 681 16.02 4.01 -17.59
N HIS A 682 17.10 3.32 -17.92
CA HIS A 682 17.19 1.86 -17.99
C HIS A 682 18.43 1.43 -17.20
N VAL A 683 18.22 0.85 -16.02
CA VAL A 683 19.33 0.39 -15.15
C VAL A 683 18.98 -0.93 -14.49
N THR A 684 20.01 -1.74 -14.26
CA THR A 684 19.89 -3.05 -13.63
C THR A 684 19.52 -3.01 -12.15
N SER A 685 19.67 -1.85 -11.51
CA SER A 685 19.33 -1.62 -10.12
C SER A 685 18.86 -0.19 -9.89
N ARG A 686 17.73 -0.04 -9.20
CA ARG A 686 17.20 1.24 -8.74
C ARG A 686 18.18 1.99 -7.85
N SER A 687 19.22 1.36 -7.30
CA SER A 687 20.24 2.06 -6.50
C SER A 687 21.32 2.79 -7.32
N HIS A 688 21.24 2.79 -8.65
CA HIS A 688 22.24 3.41 -9.55
C HIS A 688 21.91 4.87 -9.89
N TYR A 689 21.77 5.72 -8.86
CA TYR A 689 21.31 7.10 -9.01
C TYR A 689 22.32 8.04 -9.67
N ALA A 690 23.59 7.93 -9.32
CA ALA A 690 24.63 8.89 -9.68
C ALA A 690 25.79 8.25 -10.46
N PRO A 691 26.51 9.01 -11.33
CA PRO A 691 27.65 8.47 -12.07
C PRO A 691 28.83 8.07 -11.18
N SER A 692 28.95 8.69 -10.01
CA SER A 692 30.09 8.55 -9.12
C SER A 692 29.74 8.98 -7.69
N GLY A 693 30.72 8.92 -6.79
CA GLY A 693 30.58 9.31 -5.39
C GLY A 693 30.15 8.16 -4.48
N ASN A 694 29.91 8.49 -3.21
CA ASN A 694 29.76 7.49 -2.14
C ASN A 694 28.30 7.07 -1.88
N ALA A 695 27.31 7.74 -2.48
CA ALA A 695 25.90 7.50 -2.24
C ALA A 695 25.20 7.08 -3.55
N LYS A 696 24.77 5.80 -3.61
CA LYS A 696 24.04 5.23 -4.77
C LYS A 696 24.76 5.42 -6.13
N PRO A 697 26.09 5.17 -6.25
CA PRO A 697 26.75 5.24 -7.55
C PRO A 697 26.28 4.09 -8.44
N ALA A 698 26.18 4.35 -9.75
CA ALA A 698 26.02 3.33 -10.76
C ALA A 698 27.21 2.35 -10.75
N LYS A 699 26.97 1.11 -11.17
CA LYS A 699 27.96 0.04 -11.13
C LYS A 699 27.87 -0.85 -12.36
N GLY A 700 28.94 -1.61 -12.60
CA GLY A 700 28.94 -2.69 -13.58
C GLY A 700 28.61 -2.22 -15.00
N SER A 701 27.69 -2.91 -15.66
CA SER A 701 27.27 -2.63 -17.04
C SER A 701 26.52 -1.32 -17.21
N ASP A 702 26.04 -0.69 -16.14
CA ASP A 702 25.30 0.57 -16.23
C ASP A 702 26.24 1.78 -16.35
N LEU A 703 27.52 1.63 -15.99
CA LEU A 703 28.51 2.71 -16.06
C LEU A 703 28.89 3.06 -17.50
N ARG A 704 28.93 4.36 -17.83
CA ARG A 704 29.34 4.84 -19.17
C ARG A 704 30.79 4.49 -19.50
N GLU A 705 31.68 4.48 -18.52
CA GLU A 705 33.07 4.03 -18.70
C GLU A 705 33.18 2.58 -19.16
N ASN A 706 32.16 1.76 -18.90
CA ASN A 706 32.06 0.36 -19.31
C ASN A 706 31.21 0.19 -20.58
N GLY A 707 30.81 1.28 -21.25
CA GLY A 707 29.93 1.26 -22.43
C GLY A 707 28.44 1.16 -22.10
N GLY A 708 28.07 1.32 -20.83
CA GLY A 708 26.67 1.40 -20.38
C GLY A 708 25.99 2.72 -20.72
N MET A 709 24.68 2.78 -20.49
CA MET A 709 23.86 4.00 -20.72
C MET A 709 24.14 5.11 -19.71
N GLY A 710 24.67 4.77 -18.53
CA GLY A 710 24.96 5.68 -17.43
C GLY A 710 24.02 5.52 -16.25
N SER A 711 24.29 6.30 -15.21
CA SER A 711 23.43 6.38 -14.03
C SER A 711 22.05 6.96 -14.36
N ILE A 712 21.09 6.80 -13.43
CA ILE A 712 19.75 7.37 -13.59
C ILE A 712 19.82 8.89 -13.79
N SER A 713 20.62 9.62 -13.01
CA SER A 713 20.74 11.08 -13.16
C SER A 713 21.27 11.49 -14.53
N GLU A 714 22.22 10.73 -15.09
CA GLU A 714 22.72 10.96 -16.44
C GLU A 714 21.65 10.67 -17.50
N GLN A 715 20.95 9.55 -17.37
CA GLN A 715 19.91 9.14 -18.30
C GLN A 715 18.68 10.08 -18.27
N LEU A 716 18.33 10.67 -17.13
CA LEU A 716 17.27 11.69 -17.07
C LEU A 716 17.58 12.94 -17.91
N VAL A 717 18.87 13.34 -17.97
CA VAL A 717 19.33 14.44 -18.82
C VAL A 717 19.34 14.02 -20.29
N ASP A 718 19.71 12.78 -20.58
CA ASP A 718 19.73 12.21 -21.94
C ASP A 718 18.32 12.03 -22.53
N THR A 719 17.38 11.50 -21.73
CA THR A 719 15.97 11.34 -22.05
C THR A 719 15.34 12.69 -22.38
N ARG A 720 15.76 13.76 -21.68
CA ARG A 720 15.43 15.16 -22.00
C ARG A 720 13.93 15.35 -22.18
N ALA A 721 13.14 14.98 -21.17
CA ALA A 721 11.72 15.35 -21.12
C ALA A 721 11.60 16.88 -21.15
N ASP A 722 10.49 17.41 -21.67
CA ASP A 722 10.29 18.86 -21.69
C ASP A 722 10.18 19.41 -20.26
N VAL A 723 9.59 18.64 -19.35
CA VAL A 723 9.47 18.99 -17.93
C VAL A 723 9.84 17.79 -17.04
N THR A 724 10.89 17.94 -16.23
CA THR A 724 11.20 17.03 -15.12
C THR A 724 11.27 17.82 -13.83
N MET A 725 10.50 17.45 -12.80
CA MET A 725 10.46 18.22 -11.54
C MET A 725 10.32 17.32 -10.30
N GLY A 726 11.09 17.60 -9.26
CA GLY A 726 10.98 16.93 -7.97
C GLY A 726 12.13 17.29 -7.02
N GLY A 727 12.48 16.36 -6.13
CA GLY A 727 13.64 16.43 -5.26
C GLY A 727 14.91 15.84 -5.88
N GLY A 728 15.86 15.42 -5.04
CA GLY A 728 17.03 14.65 -5.47
C GLY A 728 18.21 15.46 -6.02
N ALA A 729 18.29 16.75 -5.69
CA ALA A 729 19.33 17.64 -6.22
C ALA A 729 20.76 17.14 -5.94
N LYS A 730 20.98 16.47 -4.80
CA LYS A 730 22.33 16.03 -4.37
C LYS A 730 22.98 15.04 -5.33
N TYR A 731 22.21 14.26 -6.08
CA TYR A 731 22.76 13.27 -7.02
C TYR A 731 23.19 13.91 -8.34
N PHE A 732 22.67 15.11 -8.66
CA PHE A 732 23.13 15.89 -9.81
C PHE A 732 24.46 16.60 -9.55
N ASP A 733 24.92 16.67 -8.30
CA ASP A 733 26.25 17.20 -7.94
C ASP A 733 27.39 16.20 -8.21
N ALA A 734 27.07 14.93 -8.49
CA ALA A 734 28.06 13.91 -8.77
C ALA A 734 28.78 14.16 -10.09
N GLU A 735 30.09 13.90 -10.11
CA GLU A 735 30.95 14.16 -11.27
C GLU A 735 30.79 13.07 -12.33
N VAL A 736 30.65 13.48 -13.57
CA VAL A 736 30.64 12.59 -14.75
C VAL A 736 32.06 12.10 -15.00
N GLN A 737 32.22 10.79 -15.23
CA GLN A 737 33.53 10.15 -15.29
C GLN A 737 34.16 10.13 -16.69
N VAL A 738 33.35 10.20 -17.75
CA VAL A 738 33.81 10.13 -19.14
C VAL A 738 33.17 11.20 -20.02
N SER A 739 33.97 11.84 -20.88
CA SER A 739 33.47 12.74 -21.91
C SER A 739 32.92 11.94 -23.09
N GLY A 740 31.88 12.47 -23.73
CA GLY A 740 31.26 11.82 -24.88
C GLY A 740 29.99 12.54 -25.32
N THR A 741 29.25 11.88 -26.21
CA THR A 741 27.96 12.38 -26.71
C THR A 741 26.93 11.27 -26.62
N TRP A 742 25.75 11.60 -26.09
CA TRP A 742 24.58 10.74 -26.16
C TRP A 742 23.74 11.14 -27.38
N GLY A 743 23.50 10.17 -28.27
CA GLY A 743 22.90 10.45 -29.58
C GLY A 743 23.75 11.45 -30.38
N GLU A 744 23.09 12.40 -31.05
CA GLU A 744 23.78 13.43 -31.86
C GLU A 744 23.98 14.76 -31.14
N THR A 745 23.31 14.99 -30.00
CA THR A 745 23.09 16.35 -29.47
C THR A 745 23.53 16.54 -28.02
N THR A 746 23.33 15.56 -27.13
CA THR A 746 23.62 15.74 -25.71
C THR A 746 25.10 15.51 -25.43
N ARG A 747 25.83 16.55 -25.02
CA ARG A 747 27.27 16.49 -24.78
C ARG A 747 27.60 16.33 -23.31
N TRP A 748 28.59 15.49 -23.02
CA TRP A 748 29.05 15.20 -21.68
C TRP A 748 30.53 15.49 -21.55
N THR A 749 30.91 16.19 -20.47
CA THR A 749 32.29 16.54 -20.14
C THR A 749 32.67 15.90 -18.80
N ALA A 750 33.72 15.07 -18.81
CA ALA A 750 34.26 14.49 -17.60
C ALA A 750 34.74 15.56 -16.61
N GLY A 751 34.56 15.31 -15.32
CA GLY A 751 34.94 16.22 -14.23
C GLY A 751 33.99 17.39 -14.00
N LYS A 752 32.94 17.55 -14.83
CA LYS A 752 31.78 18.40 -14.51
C LYS A 752 30.71 17.57 -13.80
N SER A 753 29.91 18.21 -12.96
CA SER A 753 28.76 17.54 -12.36
C SER A 753 27.67 17.25 -13.40
N VAL A 754 26.75 16.34 -13.10
CA VAL A 754 25.57 16.10 -13.95
C VAL A 754 24.78 17.41 -14.12
N LEU A 755 24.65 18.23 -13.07
CA LEU A 755 23.94 19.52 -13.11
C LEU A 755 24.62 20.53 -14.05
N GLU A 756 25.95 20.60 -14.01
CA GLU A 756 26.72 21.46 -14.91
C GLU A 756 26.57 21.01 -16.36
N ASN A 757 26.64 19.71 -16.62
CA ASN A 757 26.37 19.16 -17.95
C ASN A 757 24.92 19.45 -18.39
N ALA A 758 23.92 19.34 -17.51
CA ALA A 758 22.54 19.71 -17.86
C ALA A 758 22.43 21.18 -18.28
N ARG A 759 23.08 22.11 -17.56
CA ARG A 759 23.13 23.53 -17.96
C ARG A 759 23.82 23.74 -19.30
N ASP A 760 24.92 23.05 -19.55
CA ASP A 760 25.63 23.10 -20.83
C ASP A 760 24.80 22.53 -21.99
N ASN A 761 23.79 21.72 -21.68
CA ASN A 761 22.80 21.19 -22.62
C ASN A 761 21.47 21.97 -22.54
N ASP A 762 21.51 23.26 -22.23
CA ASP A 762 20.39 24.22 -22.29
C ASP A 762 19.20 23.95 -21.35
N PHE A 763 19.37 23.13 -20.31
CA PHE A 763 18.31 22.94 -19.32
C PHE A 763 18.05 24.21 -18.48
N GLN A 764 16.78 24.55 -18.33
CA GLN A 764 16.28 25.53 -17.37
C GLN A 764 16.25 24.90 -15.97
N ILE A 765 17.24 25.22 -15.14
CA ILE A 765 17.32 24.73 -13.78
C ILE A 765 16.48 25.60 -12.85
N VAL A 766 15.49 25.03 -12.16
CA VAL A 766 14.67 25.72 -11.15
C VAL A 766 14.74 24.99 -9.82
N THR A 767 14.83 25.73 -8.71
CA THR A 767 15.01 25.16 -7.36
C THR A 767 14.01 25.71 -6.34
N THR A 768 13.12 26.61 -6.73
CA THR A 768 12.07 27.17 -5.85
C THR A 768 10.73 27.29 -6.56
N ALA A 769 9.65 27.38 -5.79
CA ALA A 769 8.30 27.60 -6.28
C ALA A 769 8.18 28.89 -7.11
N GLU A 770 8.86 29.98 -6.72
CA GLU A 770 8.87 31.24 -7.45
C GLU A 770 9.54 31.09 -8.83
N GLN A 771 10.69 30.42 -8.89
CA GLN A 771 11.39 30.17 -10.15
C GLN A 771 10.56 29.27 -11.08
N MET A 772 9.92 28.23 -10.53
CA MET A 772 9.00 27.37 -11.28
C MET A 772 7.83 28.19 -11.84
N ALA A 773 7.21 29.05 -11.03
CA ALA A 773 6.11 29.90 -11.46
C ALA A 773 6.49 30.84 -12.61
N ALA A 774 7.74 31.33 -12.61
CA ALA A 774 8.28 32.24 -13.62
C ALA A 774 8.57 31.60 -15.00
N LEU A 775 8.56 30.27 -15.11
CA LEU A 775 8.75 29.57 -16.40
C LEU A 775 7.67 29.99 -17.40
N THR A 776 8.04 30.25 -18.66
CA THR A 776 7.07 30.65 -19.71
C THR A 776 7.00 29.67 -20.86
N GLU A 777 8.00 28.82 -21.01
CA GLU A 777 8.06 27.78 -22.03
C GLU A 777 8.87 26.57 -21.52
N ALA A 778 8.53 25.39 -22.01
CA ALA A 778 9.29 24.16 -21.85
C ALA A 778 9.18 23.36 -23.15
N ASN A 779 10.32 23.01 -23.74
CA ASN A 779 10.42 22.29 -25.01
C ASN A 779 11.84 21.68 -25.13
N GLN A 780 12.13 20.98 -26.22
CA GLN A 780 13.44 20.35 -26.42
C GLN A 780 14.63 21.33 -26.52
N ASP A 781 14.40 22.59 -26.89
CA ASP A 781 15.44 23.63 -26.91
C ASP A 781 15.69 24.21 -25.51
N LYS A 782 14.67 24.20 -24.64
CA LYS A 782 14.72 24.71 -23.27
C LYS A 782 13.99 23.77 -22.29
N PRO A 783 14.48 22.54 -22.09
CA PRO A 783 13.85 21.59 -21.19
C PRO A 783 13.98 22.08 -19.75
N VAL A 784 13.01 21.75 -18.90
CA VAL A 784 13.00 22.17 -17.50
C VAL A 784 13.47 21.03 -16.60
N LEU A 785 14.42 21.35 -15.70
CA LEU A 785 14.84 20.47 -14.61
C LEU A 785 14.62 21.18 -13.27
N GLY A 786 13.54 20.81 -12.60
CA GLY A 786 13.18 21.29 -11.27
C GLY A 786 13.73 20.40 -10.16
N LEU A 787 14.60 20.95 -9.31
CA LEU A 787 15.26 20.24 -8.20
C LEU A 787 15.07 21.05 -6.91
N PHE A 788 13.96 20.81 -6.20
CA PHE A 788 13.50 21.66 -5.09
C PHE A 788 14.15 21.33 -3.75
N THR A 789 14.63 20.09 -3.58
CA THR A 789 15.25 19.61 -2.34
C THR A 789 16.43 18.69 -2.62
N PRO A 790 17.42 18.59 -1.70
CA PRO A 790 18.54 17.66 -1.86
C PRO A 790 18.12 16.18 -1.96
N GLY A 791 17.08 15.80 -1.21
CA GLY A 791 16.45 14.48 -1.27
C GLY A 791 14.97 14.59 -1.60
N ASN A 792 14.14 13.72 -1.04
CA ASN A 792 12.68 13.81 -1.14
C ASN A 792 12.15 15.18 -0.68
N MET A 793 11.03 15.61 -1.25
CA MET A 793 10.36 16.83 -0.82
C MET A 793 9.69 16.63 0.56
N PRO A 794 9.58 17.68 1.39
CA PRO A 794 8.93 17.58 2.69
C PRO A 794 7.42 17.28 2.58
N ARG A 795 6.97 16.31 3.38
CA ARG A 795 5.56 15.90 3.48
C ARG A 795 4.65 17.04 3.92
N MET A 796 3.36 16.97 3.59
CA MET A 796 2.35 17.95 3.96
C MET A 796 2.11 18.03 5.47
N PHE A 797 1.95 16.87 6.12
CA PHE A 797 1.71 16.80 7.57
C PHE A 797 2.95 16.33 8.33
N ASN A 798 3.01 16.72 9.61
CA ASN A 798 3.99 16.18 10.55
C ASN A 798 3.77 14.69 10.74
N GLU A 799 4.88 14.01 10.97
CA GLU A 799 4.89 12.58 11.28
C GLU A 799 4.15 12.31 12.60
N SER A 800 3.26 11.32 12.56
CA SER A 800 2.63 10.70 13.72
C SER A 800 3.51 9.57 14.27
N VAL A 801 3.41 9.30 15.57
CA VAL A 801 4.19 8.25 16.21
C VAL A 801 3.26 7.10 16.60
N PRO A 802 3.42 5.91 16.01
CA PRO A 802 2.60 4.76 16.35
C PRO A 802 3.08 4.13 17.66
N THR A 803 2.18 3.44 18.36
CA THR A 803 2.46 2.76 19.63
C THR A 803 2.15 1.26 19.54
N PRO A 804 3.00 0.37 20.07
CA PRO A 804 2.66 -1.05 20.20
C PRO A 804 1.47 -1.26 21.14
N GLY A 805 0.63 -2.25 20.84
CA GLY A 805 -0.53 -2.57 21.68
C GLY A 805 -1.67 -1.56 21.53
N LYS A 806 -2.41 -1.31 22.61
CA LYS A 806 -3.58 -0.41 22.61
C LYS A 806 -3.14 1.05 22.83
N PRO A 807 -3.35 1.98 21.88
CA PRO A 807 -3.05 3.38 22.09
C PRO A 807 -3.95 4.00 23.16
N GLU A 808 -3.38 4.83 24.03
CA GLU A 808 -4.13 5.54 25.08
C GLU A 808 -4.61 6.94 24.64
N ASN A 809 -3.91 7.55 23.68
CA ASN A 809 -4.16 8.89 23.18
C ASN A 809 -4.48 8.87 21.68
N TYR A 810 -5.15 9.93 21.21
CA TYR A 810 -5.36 10.17 19.79
C TYR A 810 -4.46 11.31 19.32
N GLU A 811 -4.11 11.26 18.03
CA GLU A 811 -3.36 12.26 17.32
C GLU A 811 -4.29 13.12 16.45
N THR A 812 -3.86 14.34 16.17
CA THR A 812 -4.45 15.23 15.17
C THR A 812 -3.32 15.73 14.29
N CYS A 813 -3.41 15.46 12.99
CA CYS A 813 -2.37 15.81 12.04
C CYS A 813 -2.22 17.34 11.95
N THR A 814 -0.98 17.79 11.90
CA THR A 814 -0.62 19.22 11.82
C THR A 814 0.26 19.45 10.60
N ILE A 815 0.23 20.65 10.04
CA ILE A 815 1.09 21.01 8.90
C ILE A 815 2.55 20.88 9.29
N ASN A 816 3.33 20.27 8.40
CA ASN A 816 4.77 20.11 8.58
C ASN A 816 5.48 21.47 8.41
N PRO A 817 6.16 22.00 9.45
CA PRO A 817 6.86 23.28 9.33
C PRO A 817 8.08 23.22 8.40
N LYS A 818 8.56 22.02 8.03
CA LYS A 818 9.62 21.84 7.03
C LYS A 818 9.11 22.07 5.60
N ARG A 819 7.79 22.04 5.37
CA ARG A 819 7.19 22.38 4.08
C ARG A 819 7.02 23.89 3.99
N THR A 820 8.05 24.57 3.48
CA THR A 820 8.06 26.03 3.32
C THR A 820 7.39 26.46 2.01
N ALA A 821 7.05 27.75 1.88
CA ALA A 821 6.48 28.30 0.65
C ALA A 821 7.44 28.26 -0.56
N ASP A 822 8.73 28.02 -0.33
CA ASP A 822 9.74 27.89 -1.38
C ASP A 822 9.68 26.53 -2.09
N VAL A 823 9.08 25.52 -1.46
CA VAL A 823 8.88 24.20 -2.04
C VAL A 823 7.48 24.15 -2.67
N PRO A 824 7.35 23.93 -3.98
CA PRO A 824 6.04 23.87 -4.63
C PRO A 824 5.26 22.63 -4.17
N THR A 825 3.93 22.75 -4.14
CA THR A 825 3.05 21.59 -3.90
C THR A 825 2.93 20.73 -5.15
N LEU A 826 2.52 19.46 -4.99
CA LEU A 826 2.29 18.59 -6.15
C LEU A 826 1.22 19.15 -7.08
N ALA A 827 0.16 19.75 -6.53
CA ALA A 827 -0.87 20.44 -7.30
C ALA A 827 -0.31 21.63 -8.11
N ALA A 828 0.59 22.43 -7.54
CA ALA A 828 1.22 23.55 -8.24
C ALA A 828 2.16 23.07 -9.36
N MET A 829 2.95 22.02 -9.10
CA MET A 829 3.80 21.38 -10.12
C MET A 829 2.96 20.81 -11.27
N THR A 830 1.83 20.16 -10.94
CA THR A 830 0.89 19.58 -11.92
C THR A 830 0.31 20.67 -12.82
N GLN A 831 -0.28 21.71 -12.24
CA GLN A 831 -0.86 22.83 -13.00
C GLN A 831 0.20 23.45 -13.93
N LYS A 832 1.38 23.77 -13.38
CA LYS A 832 2.44 24.42 -14.15
C LYS A 832 2.94 23.54 -15.29
N SER A 833 3.10 22.24 -15.05
CA SER A 833 3.53 21.28 -16.07
C SER A 833 2.51 21.20 -17.20
N MET A 834 1.21 21.06 -16.89
CA MET A 834 0.16 21.03 -17.90
C MET A 834 0.12 22.32 -18.75
N ASP A 835 0.31 23.48 -18.13
CA ASP A 835 0.35 24.77 -18.85
C ASP A 835 1.56 24.87 -19.80
N LEU A 836 2.73 24.39 -19.39
CA LEU A 836 3.95 24.39 -20.21
C LEU A 836 3.90 23.33 -21.34
N LEU A 837 3.28 22.18 -21.06
CA LEU A 837 3.17 21.06 -21.99
C LEU A 837 2.04 21.24 -23.01
N LYS A 838 1.05 22.11 -22.75
CA LYS A 838 -0.05 22.40 -23.69
C LYS A 838 0.49 22.81 -25.06
N ASN A 839 0.07 22.10 -26.10
CA ASN A 839 0.44 22.35 -27.50
C ASN A 839 -0.59 21.71 -28.46
N ASP A 840 -0.33 21.77 -29.77
CA ASP A 840 -1.23 21.25 -30.80
C ASP A 840 -1.17 19.71 -30.96
N ALA A 841 0.00 19.10 -30.80
CA ALA A 841 0.20 17.65 -30.90
C ALA A 841 -0.31 16.90 -29.66
N GLY A 842 -0.23 17.51 -28.49
CA GLY A 842 -0.61 16.91 -27.20
C GLY A 842 0.59 16.57 -26.31
N PHE A 843 0.32 15.93 -25.17
CA PHE A 843 1.37 15.56 -24.21
C PHE A 843 1.08 14.29 -23.39
N PHE A 844 2.15 13.70 -22.86
CA PHE A 844 2.10 12.70 -21.80
C PHE A 844 2.74 13.27 -20.53
N LEU A 845 2.06 13.15 -19.39
CA LEU A 845 2.55 13.60 -18.09
C LEU A 845 2.35 12.50 -17.03
N GLN A 846 3.44 12.08 -16.38
CA GLN A 846 3.37 11.31 -15.13
C GLN A 846 3.50 12.25 -13.93
N VAL A 847 2.66 12.02 -12.91
CA VAL A 847 2.63 12.76 -11.65
C VAL A 847 2.65 11.77 -10.50
N GLU A 848 3.59 11.90 -9.57
CA GLU A 848 3.71 11.00 -8.43
C GLU A 848 3.60 11.73 -7.07
N ALA A 849 2.77 11.19 -6.17
CA ALA A 849 2.85 11.45 -4.73
C ALA A 849 3.58 10.29 -4.04
N ALA A 850 4.90 10.43 -3.89
CA ALA A 850 5.78 9.32 -3.56
C ALA A 850 5.85 8.99 -2.06
N SER A 851 5.44 9.92 -1.19
CA SER A 851 5.62 9.78 0.25
C SER A 851 4.40 9.22 0.98
N ILE A 852 3.38 8.77 0.25
CA ILE A 852 2.31 7.92 0.81
C ILE A 852 2.96 6.62 1.30
N ASP A 853 3.55 5.85 0.39
CA ASP A 853 4.40 4.67 0.65
C ASP A 853 5.47 4.93 1.72
N LYS A 854 6.29 5.96 1.54
CA LYS A 854 7.41 6.23 2.47
C LYS A 854 6.93 6.55 3.89
N ALA A 855 5.73 7.09 4.04
CA ALA A 855 5.12 7.31 5.36
C ALA A 855 4.57 6.01 5.93
N ASP A 856 3.98 5.18 5.08
CA ASP A 856 3.46 3.88 5.44
C ASP A 856 4.57 2.90 5.89
N HIS A 857 5.72 2.88 5.20
CA HIS A 857 6.97 2.26 5.68
C HIS A 857 7.35 2.72 7.10
N GLY A 858 7.14 4.01 7.40
CA GLY A 858 7.39 4.65 8.69
C GLY A 858 6.35 4.36 9.76
N ALA A 859 5.26 3.67 9.42
CA ALA A 859 4.04 3.57 10.22
C ALA A 859 3.51 4.97 10.67
N ASP A 860 3.60 5.93 9.75
CA ASP A 860 3.24 7.34 9.92
C ASP A 860 1.89 7.65 9.26
N ALA A 861 0.81 7.48 10.01
CA ALA A 861 -0.55 7.74 9.55
C ALA A 861 -0.78 9.19 9.10
N CYS A 862 -0.25 10.19 9.82
CA CYS A 862 -0.41 11.58 9.44
C CYS A 862 0.36 11.94 8.17
N GLY A 863 1.60 11.49 8.02
CA GLY A 863 2.36 11.67 6.78
C GLY A 863 1.66 11.02 5.59
N GLN A 864 1.20 9.78 5.73
CA GLN A 864 0.49 9.02 4.70
C GLN A 864 -0.77 9.77 4.22
N ILE A 865 -1.63 10.20 5.17
CA ILE A 865 -2.87 10.94 4.87
C ILE A 865 -2.56 12.31 4.22
N GLY A 866 -1.53 13.02 4.70
CA GLY A 866 -1.15 14.32 4.16
C GLY A 866 -0.64 14.26 2.72
N GLU A 867 0.10 13.20 2.37
CA GLU A 867 0.58 13.02 0.99
C GLU A 867 -0.53 12.58 0.04
N LEU A 868 -1.51 11.82 0.53
CA LEU A 868 -2.71 11.50 -0.26
C LEU A 868 -3.57 12.74 -0.51
N ASP A 869 -3.66 13.66 0.47
CA ASP A 869 -4.30 14.97 0.26
C ASP A 869 -3.57 15.82 -0.80
N ASP A 870 -2.23 15.76 -0.86
CA ASP A 870 -1.45 16.46 -1.91
C ASP A 870 -1.72 15.86 -3.30
N LEU A 871 -1.87 14.53 -3.40
CA LEU A 871 -2.24 13.84 -4.63
C LEU A 871 -3.67 14.17 -5.08
N ASP A 872 -4.63 14.11 -4.17
CA ASP A 872 -6.04 14.40 -4.47
C ASP A 872 -6.22 15.82 -5.02
N GLN A 873 -5.53 16.80 -4.44
CA GLN A 873 -5.50 18.16 -4.96
C GLN A 873 -4.88 18.26 -6.36
N ALA A 874 -3.84 17.49 -6.64
CA ALA A 874 -3.22 17.44 -7.96
C ALA A 874 -4.16 16.82 -9.02
N VAL A 875 -4.89 15.77 -8.67
CA VAL A 875 -5.92 15.16 -9.53
C VAL A 875 -7.06 16.15 -9.80
N ALA A 876 -7.55 16.83 -8.77
CA ALA A 876 -8.61 17.84 -8.89
C ALA A 876 -8.18 19.03 -9.77
N VAL A 877 -6.90 19.41 -9.74
CA VAL A 877 -6.30 20.39 -10.65
C VAL A 877 -6.36 19.92 -12.10
N ALA A 878 -5.94 18.69 -12.40
CA ALA A 878 -5.97 18.17 -13.77
C ALA A 878 -7.40 18.03 -14.32
N GLN A 879 -8.36 17.59 -13.49
CA GLN A 879 -9.77 17.52 -13.86
C GLN A 879 -10.33 18.90 -14.24
N ARG A 880 -10.04 19.93 -13.43
CA ARG A 880 -10.43 21.31 -13.74
C ARG A 880 -9.75 21.82 -15.00
N TRP A 881 -8.45 21.60 -15.14
CA TRP A 881 -7.69 22.01 -16.32
C TRP A 881 -8.29 21.43 -17.61
N ALA A 882 -8.57 20.12 -17.62
CA ALA A 882 -9.14 19.44 -18.79
C ALA A 882 -10.52 20.03 -19.16
N LYS A 883 -11.36 20.27 -18.15
CA LYS A 883 -12.69 20.87 -18.32
C LYS A 883 -12.64 22.32 -18.81
N GLU A 884 -11.82 23.16 -18.19
CA GLU A 884 -11.72 24.59 -18.49
C GLU A 884 -11.11 24.86 -19.88
N ASN A 885 -10.16 24.02 -20.29
CA ASN A 885 -9.50 24.15 -21.58
C ASN A 885 -10.25 23.42 -22.72
N GLY A 886 -11.17 22.50 -22.39
CA GLY A 886 -11.88 21.68 -23.39
C GLY A 886 -10.96 20.73 -24.17
N GLU A 887 -9.82 20.35 -23.57
CA GLU A 887 -8.79 19.53 -24.20
C GLU A 887 -9.11 18.04 -23.96
N PRO A 888 -9.25 17.19 -25.00
CA PRO A 888 -9.48 15.76 -24.84
C PRO A 888 -8.34 15.12 -24.05
N THR A 889 -8.56 14.86 -22.76
CA THR A 889 -7.52 14.44 -21.83
C THR A 889 -7.98 13.21 -21.09
N LEU A 890 -7.19 12.14 -21.15
CA LEU A 890 -7.38 10.95 -20.32
C LEU A 890 -6.63 11.17 -19.00
N ILE A 891 -7.36 11.16 -17.90
CA ILE A 891 -6.82 11.24 -16.54
C ILE A 891 -6.91 9.84 -15.94
N LEU A 892 -5.77 9.32 -15.48
CA LEU A 892 -5.64 8.00 -14.85
C LEU A 892 -5.07 8.19 -13.43
N VAL A 893 -5.64 7.48 -12.45
CA VAL A 893 -5.16 7.48 -11.06
C VAL A 893 -5.08 6.04 -10.56
N THR A 894 -3.91 5.66 -10.05
CA THR A 894 -3.66 4.33 -9.48
C THR A 894 -2.49 4.38 -8.48
N ALA A 895 -2.13 3.23 -7.92
CA ALA A 895 -0.93 3.02 -7.10
C ALA A 895 -0.06 1.93 -7.69
N ASP A 896 1.24 1.97 -7.47
CA ASP A 896 2.16 0.95 -7.96
C ASP A 896 1.96 -0.41 -7.29
N HIS A 897 1.72 -0.44 -5.97
CA HIS A 897 1.35 -1.61 -5.16
C HIS A 897 0.50 -1.24 -3.94
N ALA A 898 0.00 -2.25 -3.22
CA ALA A 898 -0.70 -2.06 -1.94
C ALA A 898 0.31 -1.99 -0.77
N HIS A 899 -0.12 -1.49 0.40
CA HIS A 899 0.75 -1.31 1.56
C HIS A 899 0.13 -1.86 2.87
N THR A 900 0.79 -1.63 4.00
CA THR A 900 0.54 -2.29 5.28
C THR A 900 -0.64 -1.73 6.09
N SER A 901 -1.02 -0.47 5.88
CA SER A 901 -1.91 0.23 6.81
C SER A 901 -3.31 -0.39 6.80
N GLN A 902 -3.88 -0.67 7.98
CA GLN A 902 -5.24 -1.20 8.12
C GLN A 902 -6.06 -0.34 9.08
N ILE A 903 -7.26 0.06 8.66
CA ILE A 903 -8.25 0.69 9.55
C ILE A 903 -8.88 -0.40 10.42
N VAL A 904 -8.67 -0.34 11.73
CA VAL A 904 -9.18 -1.33 12.70
C VAL A 904 -10.16 -0.69 13.70
N GLY A 905 -10.91 -1.52 14.42
CA GLY A 905 -11.84 -1.02 15.44
C GLY A 905 -11.12 -0.23 16.54
N VAL A 906 -11.67 0.92 16.93
CA VAL A 906 -11.06 1.78 17.95
C VAL A 906 -10.92 1.06 19.28
N GLY A 907 -9.71 1.13 19.85
CA GLY A 907 -9.36 0.48 21.10
C GLY A 907 -8.94 -0.98 20.94
N SER A 908 -8.82 -1.49 19.70
CA SER A 908 -8.31 -2.83 19.42
C SER A 908 -6.83 -2.94 19.77
N THR A 909 -6.41 -4.14 20.16
CA THR A 909 -5.00 -4.49 20.37
C THR A 909 -4.59 -5.45 19.25
N THR A 910 -3.75 -4.98 18.35
CA THR A 910 -3.24 -5.74 17.20
C THR A 910 -1.86 -6.35 17.50
N SER A 911 -1.30 -7.12 16.59
CA SER A 911 0.07 -7.66 16.74
C SER A 911 1.14 -6.58 16.58
N GLY A 912 0.86 -5.59 15.72
CA GLY A 912 1.78 -4.52 15.35
C GLY A 912 1.64 -3.23 16.16
N VAL A 913 1.93 -2.12 15.48
CA VAL A 913 1.85 -0.76 16.05
C VAL A 913 0.61 -0.04 15.57
N ASN A 914 0.09 0.88 16.39
CA ASN A 914 -1.21 1.49 16.20
C ASN A 914 -1.19 3.00 16.47
N THR A 915 -2.02 3.73 15.73
CA THR A 915 -2.28 5.17 15.92
C THR A 915 -3.77 5.42 15.94
N ILE A 916 -4.29 6.15 16.94
CA ILE A 916 -5.68 6.64 16.91
C ILE A 916 -5.67 8.07 16.38
N LEU A 917 -6.55 8.38 15.44
CA LEU A 917 -6.71 9.69 14.83
C LEU A 917 -8.10 10.22 15.14
N LYS A 918 -8.19 11.53 15.38
CA LYS A 918 -9.48 12.24 15.40
C LYS A 918 -9.82 12.77 14.01
N THR A 919 -10.94 12.34 13.45
CA THR A 919 -11.36 12.66 12.07
C THR A 919 -12.21 13.94 12.01
N VAL A 920 -12.53 14.39 10.80
CA VAL A 920 -13.45 15.51 10.56
C VAL A 920 -14.89 15.23 11.01
N ASP A 921 -15.30 13.97 11.12
CA ASP A 921 -16.61 13.58 11.68
C ASP A 921 -16.72 13.91 13.18
N GLY A 922 -15.59 14.19 13.83
CA GLY A 922 -15.50 14.37 15.29
C GLY A 922 -15.29 13.06 16.05
N ASP A 923 -15.24 11.94 15.34
CA ASP A 923 -15.04 10.59 15.86
C ASP A 923 -13.59 10.11 15.69
N TYR A 924 -13.32 8.88 16.13
CA TYR A 924 -11.98 8.32 16.19
C TYR A 924 -11.82 7.18 15.19
N MET A 925 -10.71 7.17 14.47
CA MET A 925 -10.28 6.09 13.59
C MET A 925 -8.97 5.52 14.10
N GLN A 926 -8.84 4.19 14.17
CA GLN A 926 -7.57 3.55 14.55
C GLN A 926 -6.91 2.94 13.32
N MET A 927 -5.65 3.30 13.08
CA MET A 927 -4.77 2.73 12.07
C MET A 927 -3.83 1.69 12.72
N SER A 928 -3.56 0.60 12.01
CA SER A 928 -2.66 -0.47 12.43
C SER A 928 -1.65 -0.82 11.33
N TYR A 929 -0.42 -1.13 11.73
CA TYR A 929 0.70 -1.46 10.86
C TYR A 929 1.37 -2.76 11.35
N ASN A 930 1.31 -3.83 10.55
CA ASN A 930 1.56 -5.20 11.04
C ASN A 930 2.59 -5.99 10.22
N THR A 931 3.18 -5.41 9.19
CA THR A 931 4.08 -6.11 8.26
C THR A 931 5.55 -6.10 8.67
N ALA A 932 5.94 -5.27 9.64
CA ALA A 932 7.34 -5.25 10.10
C ALA A 932 7.74 -6.56 10.79
N ALA A 933 9.04 -6.87 10.75
CA ALA A 933 9.61 -8.05 11.40
C ALA A 933 9.42 -8.08 12.92
N SER A 934 9.40 -6.90 13.54
CA SER A 934 9.12 -6.74 14.97
C SER A 934 8.58 -5.35 15.28
N ASN A 935 8.01 -5.17 16.47
CA ASN A 935 7.50 -3.86 16.90
C ASN A 935 8.63 -2.84 17.15
N GLU A 936 9.85 -3.31 17.44
CA GLU A 936 11.03 -2.47 17.66
C GLU A 936 11.53 -1.80 16.37
N VAL A 937 11.34 -2.45 15.23
CA VAL A 937 11.74 -1.96 13.90
C VAL A 937 10.55 -1.48 13.07
N ALA A 938 9.37 -1.36 13.68
CA ALA A 938 8.14 -1.01 12.99
C ALA A 938 8.21 0.33 12.24
N ARG A 939 9.02 1.28 12.71
CA ARG A 939 9.27 2.56 12.03
C ARG A 939 10.37 2.39 10.99
N GLY A 940 9.99 2.42 9.71
CA GLY A 940 10.87 2.20 8.58
C GLY A 940 11.01 0.74 8.16
N GLY A 941 10.38 -0.19 8.89
CA GLY A 941 10.43 -1.63 8.63
C GLY A 941 9.11 -2.25 8.18
N GLN A 942 8.04 -1.45 8.00
CA GLN A 942 6.83 -2.00 7.36
C GLN A 942 7.12 -2.35 5.91
N GLY A 943 6.48 -3.38 5.36
CA GLY A 943 6.64 -3.82 3.99
C GLY A 943 5.39 -3.62 3.15
N HIS A 944 5.55 -3.71 1.84
CA HIS A 944 4.45 -3.66 0.88
C HIS A 944 3.56 -4.92 1.00
N THR A 945 2.40 -4.89 0.34
CA THR A 945 1.50 -6.04 0.27
C THR A 945 1.04 -6.35 -1.15
N GLY A 946 0.68 -7.62 -1.38
CA GLY A 946 0.36 -8.17 -2.70
C GLY A 946 -1.11 -8.05 -3.14
N ALA A 947 -1.95 -7.32 -2.41
CA ALA A 947 -3.38 -7.21 -2.73
C ALA A 947 -3.60 -6.43 -4.04
N GLN A 948 -4.51 -6.88 -4.90
CA GLN A 948 -4.97 -6.07 -6.04
C GLN A 948 -5.52 -4.72 -5.55
N LEU A 949 -5.41 -3.68 -6.37
CA LEU A 949 -5.80 -2.33 -5.97
C LEU A 949 -6.50 -1.57 -7.08
N ARG A 950 -7.18 -0.49 -6.70
CA ARG A 950 -7.98 0.39 -7.56
C ARG A 950 -7.15 1.06 -8.66
N ILE A 951 -7.65 0.99 -9.89
CA ILE A 951 -7.33 1.90 -11.00
C ILE A 951 -8.59 2.68 -11.38
N ALA A 952 -8.48 3.98 -11.64
CA ALA A 952 -9.61 4.82 -12.01
C ALA A 952 -9.26 5.81 -13.12
N ALA A 953 -10.24 6.14 -13.96
CA ALA A 953 -10.03 6.96 -15.15
C ALA A 953 -11.21 7.85 -15.51
N SER A 954 -10.95 8.94 -16.24
CA SER A 954 -11.96 9.78 -16.89
C SER A 954 -11.44 10.39 -18.19
N GLY A 955 -12.34 10.68 -19.12
CA GLY A 955 -12.00 11.21 -20.44
C GLY A 955 -11.88 10.13 -21.53
N PRO A 956 -11.39 10.50 -22.73
CA PRO A 956 -11.37 9.59 -23.88
C PRO A 956 -10.58 8.30 -23.62
N GLY A 957 -11.23 7.14 -23.75
CA GLY A 957 -10.61 5.83 -23.58
C GLY A 957 -10.58 5.30 -22.15
N ALA A 958 -11.18 6.04 -21.20
CA ALA A 958 -11.22 5.69 -19.77
C ALA A 958 -11.95 4.36 -19.49
N GLU A 959 -12.83 3.91 -20.37
CA GLU A 959 -13.56 2.66 -20.20
C GLU A 959 -12.65 1.42 -20.21
N ASN A 960 -11.41 1.54 -20.71
CA ASN A 960 -10.43 0.45 -20.79
C ASN A 960 -9.74 0.11 -19.45
N VAL A 961 -10.17 0.71 -18.34
CA VAL A 961 -9.69 0.35 -16.98
C VAL A 961 -10.73 -0.46 -16.21
N ILE A 962 -11.88 -0.76 -16.81
CA ILE A 962 -13.02 -1.37 -16.10
C ILE A 962 -12.78 -2.85 -15.86
N GLY A 963 -13.13 -3.31 -14.66
CA GLY A 963 -12.97 -4.72 -14.29
C GLY A 963 -11.53 -5.00 -13.90
N ARG A 964 -11.05 -6.20 -14.25
CA ARG A 964 -9.77 -6.72 -13.77
C ARG A 964 -8.72 -6.73 -14.87
N THR A 965 -7.62 -6.01 -14.68
CA THR A 965 -6.47 -5.93 -15.60
C THR A 965 -5.15 -6.30 -14.90
N ASP A 966 -4.02 -6.31 -15.59
CA ASP A 966 -2.67 -6.29 -15.00
C ASP A 966 -2.04 -4.91 -15.19
N GLN A 967 -1.08 -4.54 -14.35
CA GLN A 967 -0.35 -3.27 -14.46
C GLN A 967 0.35 -3.09 -15.81
N THR A 968 0.68 -4.18 -16.53
CA THR A 968 1.18 -4.11 -17.92
C THR A 968 0.11 -3.69 -18.93
N ASP A 969 -1.19 -3.92 -18.68
CA ASP A 969 -2.29 -3.43 -19.55
C ASP A 969 -2.40 -1.90 -19.52
N LEU A 970 -1.96 -1.26 -18.42
CA LEU A 970 -1.92 0.20 -18.32
C LEU A 970 -1.02 0.83 -19.39
N HIS A 971 0.10 0.17 -19.73
CA HIS A 971 0.98 0.59 -20.82
C HIS A 971 0.19 0.74 -22.13
N TYR A 972 -0.54 -0.32 -22.49
CA TYR A 972 -1.30 -0.36 -23.73
C TYR A 972 -2.54 0.55 -23.69
N THR A 973 -3.14 0.74 -22.51
CA THR A 973 -4.23 1.71 -22.32
C THR A 973 -3.76 3.13 -22.67
N VAL A 974 -2.61 3.56 -22.14
CA VAL A 974 -2.02 4.86 -22.44
C VAL A 974 -1.58 4.96 -23.91
N ALA A 975 -0.86 3.96 -24.41
CA ALA A 975 -0.37 3.94 -25.78
C ALA A 975 -1.53 4.01 -26.79
N ASN A 976 -2.61 3.25 -26.56
CA ASN A 976 -3.79 3.26 -27.40
C ASN A 976 -4.51 4.62 -27.36
N ALA A 977 -4.68 5.22 -26.18
CA ALA A 977 -5.36 6.50 -26.04
C ALA A 977 -4.62 7.61 -26.81
N LEU A 978 -3.29 7.66 -26.72
CA LEU A 978 -2.45 8.64 -27.42
C LEU A 978 -2.15 8.28 -28.89
N GLY A 979 -2.50 7.07 -29.33
CA GLY A 979 -2.18 6.59 -30.68
C GLY A 979 -0.69 6.33 -30.91
N LEU A 980 0.03 5.91 -29.87
CA LEU A 980 1.45 5.54 -29.94
C LEU A 980 1.62 4.14 -30.58
N ASP A 981 2.84 3.86 -31.06
CA ASP A 981 3.20 2.53 -31.53
C ASP A 981 3.18 1.52 -30.37
N LYS A 982 2.47 0.41 -30.60
CA LYS A 982 2.32 -0.72 -29.67
C LYS A 982 3.57 -1.58 -29.61
N GLU A 983 4.41 -1.54 -30.65
CA GLU A 983 5.65 -2.29 -30.69
C GLU A 983 6.77 -1.50 -30.00
N SER A 984 7.56 -2.21 -29.20
CA SER A 984 8.79 -1.67 -28.64
C SER A 984 9.84 -1.55 -29.75
N GLN A 985 10.47 -0.39 -29.85
CA GLN A 985 11.62 -0.21 -30.74
C GLN A 985 12.92 -0.48 -29.97
N PRO A 986 13.97 -1.00 -30.62
CA PRO A 986 15.26 -1.14 -29.96
C PRO A 986 15.76 0.23 -29.53
N VAL A 987 16.44 0.29 -28.37
CA VAL A 987 17.12 1.50 -27.93
C VAL A 987 18.23 1.82 -28.92
N VAL A 988 18.00 2.83 -29.77
CA VAL A 988 18.90 3.22 -30.87
C VAL A 988 19.95 4.25 -30.44
N ASN A 989 19.69 5.00 -29.38
CA ASN A 989 20.64 5.98 -28.85
C ASN A 989 21.64 5.27 -27.93
N GLN A 990 22.92 5.56 -28.12
CA GLN A 990 24.00 5.05 -27.28
C GLN A 990 24.93 6.19 -26.91
N PHE A 991 25.63 6.02 -25.79
CA PHE A 991 26.71 6.92 -25.40
C PHE A 991 27.96 6.61 -26.21
N VAL A 992 28.46 7.58 -26.96
CA VAL A 992 29.73 7.48 -27.70
C VAL A 992 30.80 8.27 -26.97
N LYS A 993 31.79 7.56 -26.42
CA LYS A 993 32.93 8.17 -25.73
C LYS A 993 33.76 9.04 -26.70
N GLU A 994 34.21 10.19 -26.24
CA GLU A 994 35.05 11.09 -27.02
C GLU A 994 36.35 10.38 -27.45
N GLY A 995 36.65 10.42 -28.75
CA GLY A 995 37.83 9.76 -29.34
C GLY A 995 37.62 8.29 -29.77
N ALA A 996 36.46 7.68 -29.51
CA ALA A 996 36.08 6.39 -30.08
C ALA A 996 35.54 6.57 -31.51
N LYS A 997 35.89 5.66 -32.44
CA LYS A 997 35.24 5.63 -33.77
C LYS A 997 33.83 5.05 -33.62
N PRO A 998 32.81 5.59 -34.29
CA PRO A 998 31.49 4.96 -34.32
C PRO A 998 31.61 3.58 -34.98
N ASP A 999 31.27 2.51 -34.26
CA ASP A 999 31.04 1.20 -34.87
C ASP A 999 29.52 1.02 -35.07
N PRO A 1000 29.02 1.14 -36.31
CA PRO A 1000 27.60 0.98 -36.60
C PRO A 1000 27.10 -0.47 -36.49
N SER A 1001 27.92 -1.42 -36.04
CA SER A 1001 27.57 -2.85 -35.92
C SER A 1001 27.63 -3.43 -34.50
N ALA A 1002 27.92 -2.61 -33.48
CA ALA A 1002 27.97 -3.07 -32.10
C ALA A 1002 26.56 -3.12 -31.49
N GLU A 1003 25.89 -4.27 -31.58
CA GLU A 1003 24.88 -4.61 -30.56
C GLU A 1003 25.58 -4.75 -29.20
N PRO A 1004 24.96 -4.31 -28.09
CA PRO A 1004 25.54 -4.49 -26.77
C PRO A 1004 25.78 -5.98 -26.51
N SER A 1005 27.04 -6.38 -26.42
CA SER A 1005 27.42 -7.78 -26.17
C SER A 1005 27.06 -8.15 -24.74
N VAL A 1006 25.97 -8.87 -24.56
CA VAL A 1006 25.74 -9.70 -23.36
C VAL A 1006 26.27 -11.08 -23.71
N ASP A 1007 27.37 -11.50 -23.10
CA ASP A 1007 27.87 -12.87 -23.20
C ASP A 1007 26.84 -13.83 -22.56
N PRO A 1008 26.15 -14.69 -23.32
CA PRO A 1008 25.11 -15.57 -22.79
C PRO A 1008 25.68 -16.93 -22.30
N SER A 1009 27.00 -17.09 -22.15
CA SER A 1009 27.63 -18.39 -21.92
C SER A 1009 28.18 -18.67 -20.51
N ALA A 1010 27.88 -17.85 -19.51
CA ALA A 1010 28.13 -18.20 -18.11
C ALA A 1010 27.04 -19.17 -17.60
N ASP A 1011 27.29 -20.47 -17.73
CA ASP A 1011 26.47 -21.58 -17.22
C ASP A 1011 26.25 -21.47 -15.68
N PRO A 1012 25.00 -21.34 -15.18
CA PRO A 1012 24.73 -21.23 -13.75
C PRO A 1012 24.49 -22.60 -13.06
N SER A 1013 24.81 -23.73 -13.69
CA SER A 1013 24.46 -25.06 -13.17
C SER A 1013 25.66 -25.91 -12.72
N VAL A 1014 26.37 -25.49 -11.67
CA VAL A 1014 27.23 -26.43 -10.91
C VAL A 1014 27.11 -26.22 -9.40
N ASN A 1015 26.19 -26.95 -8.79
CA ASN A 1015 26.26 -27.32 -7.39
C ASN A 1015 27.16 -28.56 -7.23
N PRO A 1016 28.11 -28.61 -6.30
CA PRO A 1016 28.73 -29.88 -5.91
C PRO A 1016 28.19 -30.35 -4.55
N THR A 1017 27.39 -31.40 -4.56
CA THR A 1017 27.18 -32.28 -3.40
C THR A 1017 28.36 -33.26 -3.23
N PRO A 1018 28.62 -33.76 -2.01
CA PRO A 1018 29.87 -34.41 -1.62
C PRO A 1018 29.83 -35.94 -1.75
N GLU A 1019 30.98 -36.61 -1.99
CA GLU A 1019 31.35 -37.92 -1.40
C GLU A 1019 32.78 -38.41 -1.81
N PRO A 1020 33.39 -39.43 -1.14
CA PRO A 1020 34.74 -39.35 -0.56
C PRO A 1020 35.77 -40.35 -1.12
N GLY A 1021 37.07 -40.15 -0.84
CA GLY A 1021 38.06 -41.21 -1.08
C GLY A 1021 39.55 -40.88 -0.93
N LYS A 1022 40.06 -41.03 0.31
CA LYS A 1022 41.38 -41.54 0.74
C LYS A 1022 42.66 -41.25 -0.10
N ASP A 1023 43.52 -40.44 0.54
CA ASP A 1023 44.99 -40.55 0.76
C ASP A 1023 45.58 -41.98 0.60
N PRO A 1024 46.83 -42.19 0.11
CA PRO A 1024 48.03 -41.80 0.87
C PRO A 1024 49.24 -41.27 0.07
N SER A 1025 49.99 -40.38 0.74
CA SER A 1025 51.43 -40.51 1.03
C SER A 1025 52.36 -39.41 0.52
N GLY A 1026 53.02 -38.75 1.48
CA GLY A 1026 54.38 -38.23 1.30
C GLY A 1026 54.64 -36.79 1.74
N ASP A 1027 54.42 -36.47 3.02
CA ASP A 1027 55.14 -35.37 3.69
C ASP A 1027 56.64 -35.76 3.82
N PRO A 1028 57.62 -34.83 3.70
CA PRO A 1028 57.98 -34.06 4.89
C PRO A 1028 58.37 -32.58 4.63
N THR A 1029 57.88 -31.75 5.56
CA THR A 1029 58.53 -30.60 6.24
C THR A 1029 58.15 -29.18 5.84
N ALA A 1030 57.60 -28.50 6.85
CA ALA A 1030 57.11 -27.14 6.90
C ALA A 1030 58.22 -26.09 7.12
N ASP A 1031 57.92 -24.85 6.72
CA ASP A 1031 58.21 -23.67 7.53
C ASP A 1031 56.95 -22.75 7.54
N PRO A 1032 56.42 -22.33 8.70
CA PRO A 1032 55.15 -21.66 8.83
C PRO A 1032 55.31 -20.14 8.97
N SER A 1033 54.71 -19.35 8.09
CA SER A 1033 54.30 -17.96 8.40
C SER A 1033 53.58 -17.28 7.24
N THR A 1034 52.29 -17.59 7.04
CA THR A 1034 51.28 -16.64 6.53
C THR A 1034 49.90 -17.27 6.70
N PRO A 1035 48.99 -16.74 7.55
CA PRO A 1035 47.60 -17.15 7.56
C PRO A 1035 46.89 -16.77 6.26
N ALA A 1036 45.97 -17.62 5.80
CA ALA A 1036 45.10 -17.36 4.65
C ALA A 1036 44.10 -16.23 4.95
N THR A 1037 43.82 -15.39 3.95
CA THR A 1037 42.90 -14.25 4.02
C THR A 1037 41.42 -14.72 4.10
N PRO A 1038 40.62 -14.22 5.06
CA PRO A 1038 39.16 -14.44 5.11
C PRO A 1038 38.43 -13.72 3.96
N SER A 1039 37.21 -14.15 3.61
CA SER A 1039 36.37 -13.51 2.58
C SER A 1039 35.87 -12.13 3.00
N ASP A 1040 36.00 -11.11 2.13
CA ASP A 1040 35.53 -9.73 2.33
C ASP A 1040 34.00 -9.63 2.21
N ASN A 1041 33.30 -9.65 3.35
CA ASN A 1041 31.86 -9.43 3.47
C ASN A 1041 31.50 -8.06 4.11
N GLY A 1042 32.41 -7.07 4.09
CA GLY A 1042 32.18 -5.76 4.70
C GLY A 1042 32.40 -5.69 6.23
N ASN A 1043 33.05 -6.70 6.81
CA ASN A 1043 33.34 -6.79 8.24
C ASN A 1043 34.79 -7.20 8.55
N THR A 1044 35.71 -7.02 7.58
CA THR A 1044 37.12 -7.38 7.72
C THR A 1044 37.98 -6.14 7.97
N PHE A 1045 38.74 -6.15 9.05
CA PHE A 1045 39.65 -5.08 9.47
C PHE A 1045 41.07 -5.39 9.03
N TYR A 1046 41.76 -4.36 8.55
CA TYR A 1046 43.17 -4.37 8.15
C TYR A 1046 43.89 -3.30 8.98
N VAL A 1047 44.58 -3.73 10.03
CA VAL A 1047 45.22 -2.85 11.01
C VAL A 1047 46.69 -2.65 10.68
N SER A 1048 47.18 -1.41 10.74
CA SER A 1048 48.60 -1.13 10.61
C SER A 1048 49.16 -0.11 11.58
N ASN A 1049 50.29 -0.48 12.18
CA ASN A 1049 51.04 0.38 13.12
C ASN A 1049 52.01 1.33 12.39
N ASN A 1050 51.82 1.55 11.09
CA ASN A 1050 52.67 2.42 10.31
C ASN A 1050 51.88 3.02 9.14
N TRP A 1051 51.83 4.35 9.12
CA TRP A 1051 51.22 5.17 8.08
C TRP A 1051 51.71 4.93 6.64
N THR A 1052 52.82 4.21 6.46
CA THR A 1052 53.43 3.89 5.15
C THR A 1052 53.40 2.40 4.81
N ALA A 1053 52.82 1.55 5.66
CA ALA A 1053 52.78 0.12 5.41
C ALA A 1053 51.90 -0.23 4.20
N THR A 1054 52.42 -1.09 3.33
CA THR A 1054 51.67 -1.61 2.17
C THR A 1054 50.98 -2.96 2.46
N VAL A 1055 51.16 -3.50 3.67
CA VAL A 1055 50.55 -4.74 4.16
C VAL A 1055 50.10 -4.53 5.61
N ALA A 1056 48.93 -5.07 5.97
CA ALA A 1056 48.41 -4.97 7.33
C ALA A 1056 49.13 -5.93 8.28
N GLN A 1057 49.42 -5.49 9.52
CA GLN A 1057 49.99 -6.33 10.57
C GLN A 1057 48.97 -7.29 11.18
N ALA A 1058 47.68 -6.93 11.17
CA ALA A 1058 46.59 -7.80 11.56
C ALA A 1058 45.43 -7.72 10.55
N VAL A 1059 44.86 -8.88 10.21
CA VAL A 1059 43.67 -9.00 9.37
C VAL A 1059 42.70 -9.96 10.05
N PHE A 1060 41.49 -9.49 10.37
CA PHE A 1060 40.48 -10.29 11.04
C PHE A 1060 39.08 -9.73 10.78
N SER A 1061 38.05 -10.57 10.95
CA SER A 1061 36.66 -10.13 10.85
C SER A 1061 36.00 -10.08 12.22
N PHE A 1062 35.32 -8.98 12.54
CA PHE A 1062 34.64 -8.76 13.82
C PHE A 1062 33.32 -8.03 13.59
N GLY A 1063 32.26 -8.44 14.29
CA GLY A 1063 30.91 -7.94 14.03
C GLY A 1063 30.26 -8.42 12.73
N ARG A 1064 29.12 -7.83 12.38
CA ARG A 1064 28.36 -8.07 11.14
C ARG A 1064 28.58 -6.92 10.15
N ALA A 1065 28.34 -7.21 8.88
CA ALA A 1065 28.26 -6.17 7.85
C ALA A 1065 27.16 -5.16 8.23
N GLY A 1066 27.50 -3.88 8.30
CA GLY A 1066 26.58 -2.79 8.67
C GLY A 1066 26.51 -2.45 10.16
N ASP A 1067 27.29 -3.10 11.04
CA ASP A 1067 27.46 -2.58 12.42
C ASP A 1067 28.30 -1.28 12.39
N ASP A 1068 27.99 -0.32 13.29
CA ASP A 1068 28.84 0.86 13.51
C ASP A 1068 30.11 0.41 14.25
N VAL A 1069 31.27 0.89 13.82
CA VAL A 1069 32.57 0.49 14.39
C VAL A 1069 33.13 1.60 15.27
N LEU A 1070 33.66 1.20 16.41
CA LEU A 1070 34.23 2.07 17.43
C LEU A 1070 35.62 1.53 17.81
N VAL A 1071 36.55 2.43 18.13
CA VAL A 1071 37.93 2.12 18.50
C VAL A 1071 38.20 2.70 19.88
N GLY A 1072 38.91 1.94 20.72
CA GLY A 1072 39.41 2.39 22.01
C GLY A 1072 40.16 1.33 22.81
N ASP A 1073 40.79 1.78 23.88
CA ASP A 1073 41.46 0.98 24.90
C ASP A 1073 40.49 0.65 26.04
N TRP A 1074 39.67 -0.38 25.82
CA TRP A 1074 38.62 -0.77 26.75
C TRP A 1074 39.13 -1.31 28.10
N ASN A 1075 40.41 -1.73 28.18
CA ASN A 1075 40.96 -2.44 29.34
C ASN A 1075 42.09 -1.67 30.07
N GLY A 1076 42.61 -0.62 29.47
CA GLY A 1076 43.64 0.28 30.01
C GLY A 1076 45.05 -0.27 29.89
N ASP A 1077 45.35 -1.08 28.88
CA ASP A 1077 46.69 -1.63 28.62
C ASP A 1077 47.53 -0.78 27.65
N GLY A 1078 46.96 0.36 27.22
CA GLY A 1078 47.49 1.31 26.27
C GLY A 1078 47.26 0.91 24.82
N LYS A 1079 46.50 -0.15 24.51
CA LYS A 1079 46.29 -0.62 23.13
C LYS A 1079 44.86 -0.54 22.67
N ASP A 1080 44.68 0.03 21.50
CA ASP A 1080 43.38 0.13 20.87
C ASP A 1080 42.91 -1.16 20.23
N SER A 1081 41.61 -1.37 20.35
CA SER A 1081 40.90 -2.49 19.76
C SER A 1081 39.47 -2.09 19.38
N PHE A 1082 38.67 -3.03 18.89
CA PHE A 1082 37.39 -2.70 18.25
C PHE A 1082 36.19 -3.05 19.11
N ALA A 1083 35.21 -2.16 19.10
CA ALA A 1083 33.84 -2.43 19.48
C ALA A 1083 32.91 -2.25 18.26
N VAL A 1084 31.79 -2.95 18.25
CA VAL A 1084 30.73 -2.73 17.26
C VAL A 1084 29.40 -2.45 17.94
N ARG A 1085 28.58 -1.61 17.32
CA ARG A 1085 27.26 -1.26 17.83
C ARG A 1085 26.16 -1.69 16.88
N ARG A 1086 25.10 -2.26 17.45
CA ARG A 1086 23.86 -2.61 16.76
C ARG A 1086 22.67 -2.02 17.50
N GLY A 1087 22.03 -1.01 16.92
CA GLY A 1087 20.99 -0.24 17.61
C GLY A 1087 21.59 0.48 18.81
N ASN A 1088 21.17 0.14 20.03
CA ASN A 1088 21.76 0.68 21.26
C ASN A 1088 22.63 -0.33 22.03
N THR A 1089 22.93 -1.49 21.45
CA THR A 1089 23.76 -2.53 22.07
C THR A 1089 25.17 -2.48 21.53
N PHE A 1090 26.14 -2.53 22.45
CA PHE A 1090 27.57 -2.49 22.21
C PHE A 1090 28.17 -3.88 22.42
N TYR A 1091 29.07 -4.25 21.53
CA TYR A 1091 29.83 -5.50 21.55
C TYR A 1091 31.31 -5.14 21.56
N VAL A 1092 31.95 -5.23 22.73
CA VAL A 1092 33.32 -4.74 22.96
C VAL A 1092 34.31 -5.91 23.02
N SER A 1093 35.46 -5.78 22.36
CA SER A 1093 36.51 -6.80 22.29
C SER A 1093 37.91 -6.18 22.42
N ASP A 1094 38.61 -6.54 23.49
CA ASP A 1094 39.98 -6.10 23.80
C ASP A 1094 41.06 -6.83 22.98
N THR A 1095 40.71 -7.38 21.81
CA THR A 1095 41.65 -8.13 20.97
C THR A 1095 41.48 -7.79 19.48
N LEU A 1096 42.60 -7.69 18.77
CA LEU A 1096 42.64 -7.54 17.30
C LEU A 1096 42.47 -8.90 16.59
N ARG A 1097 41.42 -9.64 16.96
CA ARG A 1097 41.09 -10.95 16.41
C ARG A 1097 39.57 -11.11 16.31
N GLY A 1098 39.13 -11.92 15.35
CA GLY A 1098 37.72 -12.24 15.19
C GLY A 1098 37.20 -13.15 16.30
N GLY A 1099 35.88 -13.12 16.53
CA GLY A 1099 35.23 -13.92 17.55
C GLY A 1099 33.99 -13.23 18.14
N LYS A 1100 33.33 -13.91 19.09
CA LYS A 1100 32.24 -13.30 19.86
C LYS A 1100 32.83 -12.30 20.85
N ALA A 1101 32.27 -11.09 20.90
CA ALA A 1101 32.65 -10.07 21.87
C ALA A 1101 32.43 -10.56 23.32
N PRO A 1102 33.44 -10.43 24.20
CA PRO A 1102 33.32 -10.82 25.61
C PRO A 1102 32.40 -9.90 26.43
N ILE A 1103 32.25 -8.64 26.02
CA ILE A 1103 31.43 -7.64 26.71
C ILE A 1103 30.26 -7.23 25.80
N GLU A 1104 29.05 -7.33 26.33
CA GLU A 1104 27.81 -6.93 25.66
C GLU A 1104 26.91 -6.17 26.63
N PHE A 1105 26.49 -4.96 26.26
CA PHE A 1105 25.58 -4.14 27.06
C PHE A 1105 24.87 -3.09 26.20
N SER A 1106 23.85 -2.44 26.75
CA SER A 1106 23.08 -1.42 26.03
C SER A 1106 23.21 -0.06 26.71
N TYR A 1107 23.49 0.98 25.92
CA TYR A 1107 23.60 2.35 26.39
C TYR A 1107 23.09 3.33 25.33
N GLY A 1108 22.36 4.37 25.76
CA GLY A 1108 21.74 5.33 24.84
C GLY A 1108 20.59 4.75 23.99
N LYS A 1109 20.23 5.48 22.92
CA LYS A 1109 19.19 5.15 21.94
C LYS A 1109 19.80 4.89 20.57
N ALA A 1110 19.16 4.07 19.74
CA ALA A 1110 19.69 3.66 18.44
C ALA A 1110 20.04 4.83 17.49
N GLY A 1111 19.34 5.98 17.59
CA GLY A 1111 19.61 7.17 16.77
C GLY A 1111 20.60 8.17 17.37
N ASP A 1112 21.19 7.90 18.54
CA ASP A 1112 22.21 8.77 19.12
C ASP A 1112 23.56 8.57 18.40
N THR A 1113 24.33 9.65 18.20
CA THR A 1113 25.73 9.59 17.75
C THR A 1113 26.60 9.10 18.90
N VAL A 1114 27.55 8.19 18.64
CA VAL A 1114 28.37 7.57 19.68
C VAL A 1114 29.80 8.08 19.63
N LEU A 1115 30.39 8.26 20.80
CA LEU A 1115 31.72 8.78 21.03
C LEU A 1115 32.43 7.86 22.03
N VAL A 1116 33.74 7.70 21.86
CA VAL A 1116 34.60 6.87 22.72
C VAL A 1116 35.67 7.77 23.32
N GLY A 1117 35.97 7.55 24.59
CA GLY A 1117 37.10 8.19 25.27
C GLY A 1117 37.21 7.82 26.75
N ASP A 1118 38.32 8.20 27.36
CA ASP A 1118 38.62 8.12 28.79
C ASP A 1118 38.17 9.41 29.49
N TRP A 1119 36.89 9.46 29.85
CA TRP A 1119 36.27 10.66 30.40
C TRP A 1119 36.72 11.01 31.83
N ASP A 1120 37.23 10.03 32.60
CA ASP A 1120 37.61 10.23 34.00
C ASP A 1120 39.12 10.10 34.29
N GLY A 1121 39.91 9.71 33.30
CA GLY A 1121 41.37 9.63 33.35
C GLY A 1121 41.87 8.38 34.05
N ASP A 1122 41.11 7.28 34.00
CA ASP A 1122 41.51 6.00 34.61
C ASP A 1122 42.33 5.10 33.66
N GLY A 1123 42.54 5.58 32.43
CA GLY A 1123 43.23 4.93 31.34
C GLY A 1123 42.33 4.03 30.50
N LYS A 1124 41.00 4.00 30.71
CA LYS A 1124 40.09 3.12 29.96
C LYS A 1124 39.03 3.89 29.18
N ASP A 1125 38.87 3.46 27.94
CA ASP A 1125 37.84 3.98 27.09
C ASP A 1125 36.46 3.44 27.41
N THR A 1126 35.51 4.37 27.44
CA THR A 1126 34.09 4.11 27.64
C THR A 1126 33.27 4.99 26.69
N PHE A 1127 31.93 4.98 26.80
CA PHE A 1127 31.08 5.58 25.78
C PHE A 1127 30.37 6.85 26.25
N ALA A 1128 30.27 7.80 25.33
CA ALA A 1128 29.31 8.88 25.40
C ALA A 1128 28.35 8.82 24.20
N VAL A 1129 27.11 9.27 24.39
CA VAL A 1129 26.13 9.40 23.30
C VAL A 1129 25.64 10.84 23.18
N GLN A 1130 25.52 11.34 21.95
CA GLN A 1130 25.04 12.68 21.66
C GLN A 1130 23.59 12.63 21.13
N ARG A 1131 22.73 13.46 21.73
CA ARG A 1131 21.35 13.68 21.28
C ARG A 1131 21.10 15.18 21.12
N GLY A 1132 20.99 15.62 19.88
CA GLY A 1132 20.97 17.05 19.57
C GLY A 1132 22.32 17.68 19.90
N ASN A 1133 22.36 18.62 20.84
CA ASN A 1133 23.60 19.22 21.36
C ASN A 1133 23.90 18.81 22.81
N THR A 1134 23.27 17.74 23.30
CA THR A 1134 23.48 17.20 24.65
C THR A 1134 24.25 15.89 24.58
N PHE A 1135 25.30 15.77 25.39
CA PHE A 1135 26.15 14.59 25.54
C PHE A 1135 25.81 13.89 26.86
N TYR A 1136 25.71 12.58 26.80
CA TYR A 1136 25.46 11.68 27.93
C TYR A 1136 26.68 10.77 28.04
N VAL A 1137 27.48 10.95 29.09
CA VAL A 1137 28.77 10.28 29.29
C VAL A 1137 28.59 9.13 30.27
N ALA A 1138 29.17 7.97 29.99
CA ALA A 1138 29.21 6.84 30.93
C ALA A 1138 30.65 6.34 31.09
N ASN A 1139 31.10 6.26 32.33
CA ASN A 1139 32.45 5.83 32.72
C ASN A 1139 32.51 4.32 32.98
N SER A 1140 31.62 3.54 32.35
CA SER A 1140 31.63 2.09 32.51
C SER A 1140 31.01 1.34 31.33
N LEU A 1141 31.57 0.16 31.03
CA LEU A 1141 31.10 -0.73 29.97
C LEU A 1141 29.92 -1.61 30.42
N LYS A 1142 28.86 -0.99 30.92
CA LYS A 1142 27.64 -1.67 31.38
C LYS A 1142 26.40 -0.82 31.13
N SER A 1143 25.24 -1.46 31.07
CA SER A 1143 23.97 -0.75 30.97
C SER A 1143 23.70 0.10 32.21
N GLY A 1144 23.19 1.31 32.03
CA GLY A 1144 22.88 2.23 33.13
C GLY A 1144 22.56 3.64 32.64
N ASP A 1145 22.31 4.53 33.59
CA ASP A 1145 22.20 5.97 33.35
C ASP A 1145 23.58 6.58 33.06
N ALA A 1146 23.60 7.78 32.48
CA ALA A 1146 24.82 8.54 32.28
C ALA A 1146 25.39 9.03 33.62
N ASP A 1147 26.71 8.99 33.75
CA ASP A 1147 27.45 9.55 34.88
C ASP A 1147 27.51 11.08 34.80
N GLU A 1148 27.63 11.63 33.59
CA GLU A 1148 27.61 13.08 33.33
C GLU A 1148 26.71 13.43 32.14
N VAL A 1149 26.04 14.59 32.21
CA VAL A 1149 25.19 15.10 31.13
C VAL A 1149 25.47 16.59 30.91
N ILE A 1150 25.98 16.94 29.73
CA ILE A 1150 26.34 18.32 29.38
C ILE A 1150 25.76 18.73 28.03
N SER A 1151 25.62 20.04 27.79
CA SER A 1151 25.28 20.57 26.47
C SER A 1151 26.43 21.41 25.91
N TYR A 1152 26.90 21.05 24.72
CA TYR A 1152 28.02 21.72 24.05
C TYR A 1152 27.80 21.75 22.53
N GLY A 1153 28.22 22.82 21.87
CA GLY A 1153 27.98 23.01 20.43
C GLY A 1153 26.53 23.33 20.05
N ARG A 1154 26.26 23.31 18.74
CA ARG A 1154 24.94 23.56 18.12
C ARG A 1154 24.42 22.30 17.45
N TYR A 1155 23.10 22.27 17.25
CA TYR A 1155 22.46 21.22 16.46
C TYR A 1155 23.05 21.17 15.03
N GLY A 1156 23.57 20.01 14.64
CA GLY A 1156 24.20 19.79 13.33
C GLY A 1156 25.72 19.97 13.28
N ASP A 1157 26.38 20.31 14.39
CA ASP A 1157 27.85 20.23 14.47
C ASP A 1157 28.30 18.76 14.57
N THR A 1158 29.46 18.41 13.97
CA THR A 1158 30.05 17.06 14.09
C THR A 1158 30.84 16.96 15.41
N PRO A 1159 30.50 16.05 16.33
CA PRO A 1159 31.25 15.87 17.58
C PRO A 1159 32.59 15.15 17.35
N LEU A 1160 33.57 15.45 18.19
CA LEU A 1160 34.94 14.93 18.18
C LEU A 1160 35.40 14.74 19.64
N VAL A 1161 36.33 13.82 19.87
CA VAL A 1161 36.85 13.47 21.21
C VAL A 1161 38.37 13.47 21.18
N GLY A 1162 38.98 13.88 22.28
CA GLY A 1162 40.41 13.74 22.53
C GLY A 1162 40.86 14.45 23.80
N ASP A 1163 42.09 14.16 24.21
CA ASP A 1163 42.87 14.84 25.23
C ASP A 1163 43.63 16.02 24.63
N TRP A 1164 42.96 17.17 24.59
CA TRP A 1164 43.47 18.36 23.90
C TRP A 1164 44.59 19.10 24.65
N ASP A 1165 44.79 18.83 25.95
CA ASP A 1165 45.81 19.51 26.76
C ASP A 1165 46.81 18.59 27.47
N GLY A 1166 46.73 17.29 27.21
CA GLY A 1166 47.69 16.28 27.64
C GLY A 1166 47.57 15.96 29.13
N ASP A 1167 46.38 16.11 29.71
CA ASP A 1167 46.13 15.81 31.13
C ASP A 1167 45.70 14.36 31.40
N GLY A 1168 45.54 13.58 30.34
CA GLY A 1168 45.10 12.19 30.33
C GLY A 1168 43.59 12.01 30.36
N LYS A 1169 42.79 13.05 30.08
CA LYS A 1169 41.33 12.97 30.03
C LYS A 1169 40.74 13.42 28.70
N ASP A 1170 39.84 12.60 28.19
CA ASP A 1170 39.12 12.93 26.98
C ASP A 1170 37.98 13.92 27.21
N THR A 1171 37.92 14.90 26.31
CA THR A 1171 36.90 15.95 26.33
C THR A 1171 36.40 16.26 24.91
N PHE A 1172 35.42 17.15 24.79
CA PHE A 1172 34.69 17.31 23.52
C PHE A 1172 35.22 18.45 22.65
N ALA A 1173 35.29 18.19 21.36
CA ALA A 1173 35.32 19.22 20.33
C ALA A 1173 34.11 19.09 19.41
N VAL A 1174 33.73 20.19 18.74
CA VAL A 1174 32.72 20.14 17.68
C VAL A 1174 33.23 20.85 16.43
N ARG A 1175 32.87 20.32 15.26
CA ARG A 1175 33.24 20.88 13.95
C ARG A 1175 32.02 21.45 13.25
N ARG A 1176 32.15 22.69 12.77
CA ARG A 1176 31.16 23.40 11.96
C ARG A 1176 31.79 23.86 10.66
N GLY A 1177 31.47 23.18 9.56
CA GLY A 1177 32.16 23.40 8.30
C GLY A 1177 33.65 23.03 8.43
N ASN A 1178 34.55 23.99 8.29
CA ASN A 1178 35.98 23.79 8.51
C ASN A 1178 36.51 24.39 9.83
N VAL A 1179 35.62 24.88 10.69
CA VAL A 1179 35.98 25.48 11.99
C VAL A 1179 35.79 24.45 13.10
N ILE A 1180 36.78 24.31 13.97
CA ILE A 1180 36.81 23.38 15.10
C ILE A 1180 36.75 24.18 16.40
N PHE A 1181 35.89 23.74 17.32
CA PHE A 1181 35.63 24.36 18.62
C PHE A 1181 35.97 23.35 19.72
N VAL A 1182 37.13 23.50 20.35
CA VAL A 1182 37.69 22.58 21.36
C VAL A 1182 37.30 23.02 22.77
N LYS A 1183 36.91 22.06 23.63
CA LYS A 1183 36.59 22.26 25.05
C LYS A 1183 37.44 21.33 25.91
N ASN A 1184 38.26 21.86 26.81
CA ASN A 1184 39.18 21.08 27.64
C ASN A 1184 38.53 20.56 28.95
N ALA A 1185 37.21 20.63 29.07
CA ALA A 1185 36.50 20.16 30.25
C ALA A 1185 35.10 19.70 29.88
N ILE A 1186 34.63 18.62 30.53
CA ILE A 1186 33.26 18.10 30.40
C ILE A 1186 32.30 19.01 31.18
N VAL A 1187 32.10 20.23 30.66
CA VAL A 1187 31.17 21.22 31.18
C VAL A 1187 30.48 21.95 30.03
N SER A 1188 29.24 22.37 30.24
CA SER A 1188 28.54 23.19 29.26
C SER A 1188 29.17 24.60 29.17
N GLY A 1189 29.23 25.18 27.97
CA GLY A 1189 29.75 26.54 27.79
C GLY A 1189 30.37 26.81 26.42
N ASN A 1190 31.15 27.88 26.33
CA ASN A 1190 31.90 28.24 25.14
C ASN A 1190 33.17 27.38 25.01
N ALA A 1191 33.64 27.21 23.76
CA ALA A 1191 34.91 26.59 23.45
C ALA A 1191 36.09 27.34 24.11
N ASP A 1192 37.11 26.60 24.50
CA ASP A 1192 38.36 27.13 25.04
C ASP A 1192 39.32 27.53 23.91
N THR A 1193 39.29 26.79 22.80
CA THR A 1193 40.07 27.08 21.58
C THR A 1193 39.20 26.95 20.33
N GLU A 1194 39.37 27.87 19.37
CA GLU A 1194 38.70 27.83 18.06
C GLU A 1194 39.72 28.08 16.94
N PHE A 1195 39.70 27.24 15.90
CA PHE A 1195 40.54 27.43 14.72
C PHE A 1195 39.95 26.73 13.49
N SER A 1196 40.46 27.08 12.30
CA SER A 1196 40.05 26.44 11.05
C SER A 1196 41.09 25.43 10.56
N TYR A 1197 40.66 24.22 10.23
CA TYR A 1197 41.53 23.19 9.65
C TYR A 1197 40.76 22.31 8.65
N GLY A 1198 41.40 22.03 7.51
CA GLY A 1198 40.80 21.31 6.38
C GLY A 1198 39.72 22.10 5.61
N LYS A 1199 39.01 21.39 4.73
CA LYS A 1199 37.83 21.86 3.98
C LYS A 1199 36.56 21.28 4.61
N ALA A 1200 35.44 21.98 4.48
CA ALA A 1200 34.17 21.59 5.09
C ALA A 1200 33.65 20.17 4.73
N LYS A 1201 34.10 19.59 3.61
CA LYS A 1201 33.74 18.23 3.16
C LYS A 1201 34.79 17.16 3.48
N ASP A 1202 35.94 17.52 4.02
CA ASP A 1202 36.93 16.51 4.42
C ASP A 1202 36.38 15.70 5.61
N GLU A 1203 36.63 14.40 5.60
CA GLU A 1203 36.45 13.52 6.77
C GLU A 1203 37.49 13.91 7.82
N ILE A 1204 37.12 13.93 9.10
CA ILE A 1204 38.00 14.38 10.19
C ILE A 1204 38.22 13.25 11.19
N PHE A 1205 39.45 13.14 11.68
CA PHE A 1205 39.93 12.18 12.65
C PHE A 1205 40.67 12.90 13.78
N THR A 1206 40.64 12.30 14.96
CA THR A 1206 41.35 12.75 16.16
C THR A 1206 42.36 11.69 16.58
N GLY A 1207 43.41 12.11 17.27
CA GLY A 1207 44.45 11.24 17.79
C GLY A 1207 45.79 11.96 18.04
N ASP A 1208 46.67 11.28 18.76
CA ASP A 1208 48.06 11.65 19.02
C ASP A 1208 48.97 11.10 17.92
N PHE A 1209 49.04 11.85 16.83
CA PHE A 1209 49.78 11.45 15.64
C PHE A 1209 51.32 11.59 15.77
N ASP A 1210 51.84 12.20 16.83
CA ASP A 1210 53.30 12.30 17.08
C ASP A 1210 53.80 11.76 18.41
N GLY A 1211 52.92 11.15 19.20
CA GLY A 1211 53.25 10.41 20.41
C GLY A 1211 53.67 11.32 21.56
N ASN A 1212 53.15 12.54 21.62
CA ASN A 1212 53.49 13.52 22.64
C ASN A 1212 52.54 13.52 23.85
N GLY A 1213 51.46 12.73 23.80
CA GLY A 1213 50.38 12.62 24.78
C GLY A 1213 49.28 13.66 24.62
N THR A 1214 49.14 14.32 23.46
CA THR A 1214 48.08 15.31 23.19
C THR A 1214 47.42 15.05 21.86
N ASP A 1215 46.10 14.96 21.88
CA ASP A 1215 45.29 14.74 20.69
C ASP A 1215 45.20 15.96 19.80
N THR A 1216 45.27 15.69 18.50
CA THR A 1216 45.17 16.70 17.47
C THR A 1216 44.27 16.21 16.34
N PHE A 1217 44.38 16.81 15.13
CA PHE A 1217 43.42 16.54 14.07
C PHE A 1217 44.09 16.11 12.78
N ALA A 1218 43.50 15.11 12.14
CA ALA A 1218 43.78 14.78 10.76
C ALA A 1218 42.52 14.94 9.91
N VAL A 1219 42.68 15.33 8.65
CA VAL A 1219 41.56 15.37 7.69
C VAL A 1219 41.89 14.53 6.47
N ARG A 1220 40.94 13.74 6.00
CA ARG A 1220 41.12 12.85 4.85
C ARG A 1220 40.42 13.41 3.62
N ARG A 1221 41.15 13.40 2.50
CA ARG A 1221 40.68 13.82 1.18
C ARG A 1221 41.10 12.79 0.13
N GLY A 1222 40.15 11.96 -0.30
CA GLY A 1222 40.46 10.77 -1.09
C GLY A 1222 41.26 9.79 -0.23
N ASN A 1223 42.42 9.35 -0.71
CA ASN A 1223 43.33 8.52 0.09
C ASN A 1223 44.44 9.34 0.79
N ALA A 1224 44.42 10.67 0.66
CA ALA A 1224 45.40 11.54 1.32
C ALA A 1224 44.89 11.93 2.71
N LEU A 1225 45.64 11.61 3.74
CA LEU A 1225 45.43 12.06 5.11
C LEU A 1225 46.36 13.24 5.41
N LEU A 1226 45.77 14.37 5.79
CA LEU A 1226 46.45 15.60 6.12
C LEU A 1226 46.44 15.78 7.64
N VAL A 1227 47.58 15.54 8.28
CA VAL A 1227 47.72 15.52 9.74
C VAL A 1227 48.24 16.88 10.23
N LYS A 1228 47.66 17.38 11.33
CA LYS A 1228 48.05 18.62 12.01
C LYS A 1228 48.32 18.34 13.48
N ASN A 1229 49.57 18.45 13.89
CA ASN A 1229 50.02 18.17 15.26
C ASN A 1229 49.96 19.41 16.16
N SER A 1230 49.01 20.31 15.89
CA SER A 1230 48.80 21.49 16.73
C SER A 1230 47.38 22.03 16.59
N LEU A 1231 46.84 22.56 17.70
CA LEU A 1231 45.49 23.13 17.78
C LEU A 1231 45.43 24.57 17.24
N ASN A 1232 45.92 24.78 16.01
CA ASN A 1232 45.91 26.07 15.34
C ASN A 1232 45.60 25.96 13.85
N ALA A 1233 45.20 27.08 13.26
CA ALA A 1233 44.97 27.16 11.82
C ALA A 1233 46.31 27.14 11.07
N GLY A 1234 46.36 26.41 9.95
CA GLY A 1234 47.55 26.34 9.12
C GLY A 1234 47.51 25.18 8.13
N PRO A 1235 48.57 25.04 7.30
CA PRO A 1235 48.75 23.84 6.50
C PRO A 1235 48.96 22.61 7.41
N ALA A 1236 48.72 21.43 6.84
CA ALA A 1236 49.05 20.16 7.46
C ALA A 1236 50.55 20.07 7.73
N ASP A 1237 50.92 19.50 8.88
CA ASP A 1237 52.30 19.26 9.27
C ASP A 1237 52.85 18.00 8.54
N LEU A 1238 51.95 17.06 8.21
CA LEU A 1238 52.27 15.84 7.47
C LEU A 1238 51.14 15.49 6.48
N THR A 1239 51.48 14.94 5.32
CA THR A 1239 50.52 14.38 4.36
C THR A 1239 50.93 12.97 3.98
N LEU A 1240 50.01 12.02 4.17
CA LEU A 1240 50.24 10.58 3.99
C LEU A 1240 49.19 10.02 3.04
N HIS A 1241 49.52 8.95 2.31
CA HIS A 1241 48.56 8.23 1.49
C HIS A 1241 48.35 6.83 2.06
N TYR A 1242 47.15 6.54 2.53
CA TYR A 1242 46.85 5.28 3.20
C TYR A 1242 45.45 4.76 2.83
N GLY A 1243 45.36 3.44 2.61
CA GLY A 1243 44.12 2.77 2.17
C GLY A 1243 43.64 3.14 0.77
N ARG A 1244 42.53 2.53 0.36
CA ARG A 1244 41.78 2.89 -0.86
C ARG A 1244 40.79 4.01 -0.51
N VAL A 1245 40.36 4.79 -1.51
CA VAL A 1245 39.37 5.87 -1.30
C VAL A 1245 38.04 5.34 -0.74
N ALA A 1246 37.69 4.09 -1.06
CA ALA A 1246 36.48 3.42 -0.58
C ALA A 1246 36.64 2.70 0.77
N ASP A 1247 37.87 2.60 1.29
CA ASP A 1247 38.11 2.00 2.61
C ASP A 1247 37.59 2.96 3.68
N GLU A 1248 36.84 2.46 4.67
CA GLU A 1248 36.52 3.22 5.90
C GLU A 1248 37.75 3.23 6.80
N LEU A 1249 38.19 4.42 7.24
CA LEU A 1249 39.43 4.61 8.00
C LEU A 1249 39.12 4.75 9.49
N PHE A 1250 39.97 4.16 10.32
CA PHE A 1250 39.97 4.30 11.77
C PHE A 1250 41.38 4.67 12.23
N VAL A 1251 41.48 5.33 13.37
CA VAL A 1251 42.73 5.78 13.99
C VAL A 1251 42.80 5.20 15.40
N GLY A 1252 43.97 4.71 15.80
CA GLY A 1252 44.23 4.22 17.15
C GLY A 1252 45.69 3.76 17.34
N ASP A 1253 46.08 3.56 18.59
CA ASP A 1253 47.37 3.01 19.02
C ASP A 1253 47.29 1.49 19.16
N TRP A 1254 47.43 0.81 18.02
CA TRP A 1254 47.25 -0.64 17.96
C TRP A 1254 48.36 -1.46 18.65
N ASP A 1255 49.51 -0.85 19.01
CA ASP A 1255 50.61 -1.55 19.68
C ASP A 1255 51.06 -0.97 21.03
N GLY A 1256 50.47 0.13 21.46
CA GLY A 1256 50.67 0.73 22.78
C GLY A 1256 51.97 1.50 22.88
N ASN A 1257 52.40 2.14 21.79
CA ASN A 1257 53.62 2.95 21.76
C ASN A 1257 53.38 4.45 22.01
N GLY A 1258 52.12 4.85 22.17
CA GLY A 1258 51.62 6.20 22.35
C GLY A 1258 51.33 6.95 21.04
N THR A 1259 51.55 6.36 19.86
CA THR A 1259 51.36 7.02 18.56
C THR A 1259 50.21 6.40 17.79
N ASP A 1260 49.23 7.23 17.43
CA ASP A 1260 48.07 6.80 16.67
C ASP A 1260 48.38 6.53 15.20
N THR A 1261 47.87 5.41 14.72
CA THR A 1261 48.13 4.87 13.38
C THR A 1261 46.83 4.31 12.76
N PRO A 1262 46.78 4.04 11.45
CA PRO A 1262 45.52 3.77 10.78
C PRO A 1262 45.13 2.29 10.71
N ALA A 1263 43.83 2.02 10.81
CA ALA A 1263 43.20 0.78 10.37
C ALA A 1263 42.13 1.05 9.31
N VAL A 1264 41.82 0.06 8.48
CA VAL A 1264 40.72 0.17 7.52
C VAL A 1264 39.78 -1.03 7.55
N ARG A 1265 38.49 -0.80 7.28
CA ARG A 1265 37.49 -1.84 7.03
C ARG A 1265 37.18 -1.95 5.54
N ARG A 1266 37.06 -3.20 5.04
CA ARG A 1266 36.67 -3.52 3.66
C ARG A 1266 35.47 -4.45 3.59
#